data_AF-A0AAU9K5S1-F1
#
_entry.id   AF-A0AAU9K5S1-F1
#
_cell.length_a   1.000
_cell.length_b   1.000
_cell.length_c   1.000
_cell.angle_alpha   90.00
_cell.angle_beta   90.00
_cell.angle_gamma   90.00
#
_symmetry.space_group_name_H-M   'P 1'
#
loop_
_entity.id
_entity.type
_entity.pdbx_description
1 polymer ?
#
loop_
_entity_poly.entity_id
_entity_poly.type
_entity_poly.pdbx_seq_one_letter_code
_entity_poly.pdbx_strand_id
1 'polypeptide(L)'
;MISKLIGGKQKFSLEHFQKLHRELQSIKDHSHKSKCKIIENLKQMAEILVWSEQNNQNFFDYFMSNDIQSLFTFILKNYTVKEIAIQLIQTANILAHNLSENESKEYLLSTQFYGEIISWPFDFGDDELVENYISLLKGLAVNLNLALLRDFVINKEFRLYSHAFMFLNYEEPMIRTGARTVILNIFKVPDERIKRFVLDSGFFASLVSSIREQWIQMDKEISEITNISRMDSIMIDNLDNLYYVNDIFELGIEEFSEELADLMLRVVLLPIVVGGLASFERQPYHLSISLSTYLLIQTLQMIKYPQLLNTLISTIFLKEVRDELLSLVLYPHPLIIIKREKRDFDTLKLGELTIDCLKNITEPVNFKHNTIRQIIISYLQSRDDTLITLILLLLDSVMWNDLINKTILKASGLLSQQLINLQNETTDENNYTVDSELSYDHEIVHYLLNLMAIKPPLRLLACQLLSKIVINLAYRQNIEKCLLIRDEIALNQALRKPVKYLKRLLTNNSYNGLLFLESFEEEWQLANRFTFNEHFTTSSSILIRSNKELATSVPLHLRHPEGDIETTKINMYLFFLYRKIRYLLCKSDFPSDIDINIYPLNNLRKLNEWKIGEHCGFGNRTCLRCWLKEGKSEILRYIIEDENFFIIVDPDISVMNHGKIIYIANLRNVEATVYNSDPKTLVLAIKQKKDSLQISLSFEDSQRCAWAKNMIESHRKVSKNLDLSLIQTMLDSFESNLKIIEN
;
A
#
# COMPACT_ATOMS: atom_id res chain seq x y z
N MET A 1 3.88 -19.82 56.39
CA MET A 1 3.54 -20.40 55.06
C MET A 1 2.19 -21.12 55.02
N ILE A 2 1.63 -21.62 56.13
CA ILE A 2 0.32 -22.31 56.14
C ILE A 2 -0.88 -21.33 56.14
N SER A 3 -0.72 -20.11 56.65
CA SER A 3 -1.79 -19.08 56.69
C SER A 3 -2.14 -18.45 55.32
N LYS A 4 -1.20 -18.44 54.35
CA LYS A 4 -1.47 -17.96 52.98
C LYS A 4 -2.20 -18.99 52.10
N LEU A 5 -2.09 -20.28 52.41
CA LEU A 5 -2.82 -21.36 51.74
C LEU A 5 -4.27 -21.50 52.24
N ILE A 6 -4.55 -21.08 53.48
CA ILE A 6 -5.90 -21.11 54.07
C ILE A 6 -6.71 -19.85 53.66
N GLY A 7 -6.06 -18.69 53.51
CA GLY A 7 -6.72 -17.46 53.08
C GLY A 7 -7.27 -17.50 51.64
N GLY A 8 -6.64 -18.27 50.74
CA GLY A 8 -7.16 -18.49 49.39
C GLY A 8 -8.38 -19.43 49.34
N LYS A 9 -8.44 -20.43 50.23
CA LYS A 9 -9.55 -21.40 50.30
C LYS A 9 -10.83 -20.82 50.94
N GLN A 10 -10.71 -19.82 51.83
CA GLN A 10 -11.90 -19.16 52.40
C GLN A 10 -12.61 -18.23 51.40
N LYS A 11 -11.86 -17.58 50.50
CA LYS A 11 -12.41 -16.68 49.47
C LYS A 11 -13.33 -17.41 48.48
N PHE A 12 -13.01 -18.66 48.15
CA PHE A 12 -13.74 -19.48 47.19
C PHE A 12 -14.52 -20.61 47.87
N SER A 13 -15.48 -20.25 48.73
CA SER A 13 -16.36 -21.19 49.43
C SER A 13 -17.83 -20.83 49.24
N LEU A 14 -18.70 -21.86 49.22
CA LEU A 14 -20.15 -21.65 49.07
C LEU A 14 -20.72 -20.84 50.24
N GLU A 15 -20.22 -21.03 51.45
CA GLU A 15 -20.62 -20.26 52.63
C GLU A 15 -20.32 -18.77 52.47
N HIS A 16 -19.15 -18.42 51.91
CA HIS A 16 -18.80 -17.04 51.60
C HIS A 16 -19.69 -16.47 50.49
N PHE A 17 -19.98 -17.24 49.44
CA PHE A 17 -20.91 -16.83 48.38
C PHE A 17 -22.32 -16.54 48.93
N GLN A 18 -22.84 -17.42 49.80
CA GLN A 18 -24.11 -17.23 50.49
C GLN A 18 -24.11 -16.02 51.43
N LYS A 19 -22.97 -15.73 52.08
CA LYS A 19 -22.80 -14.54 52.91
C LYS A 19 -22.89 -13.27 52.05
N LEU A 20 -22.17 -13.23 50.93
CA LEU A 20 -22.23 -12.10 49.98
C LEU A 20 -23.65 -11.89 49.45
N HIS A 21 -24.35 -12.98 49.10
CA HIS A 21 -25.74 -12.92 48.68
C HIS A 21 -26.66 -12.32 49.77
N ARG A 22 -26.55 -12.78 51.03
CA ARG A 22 -27.32 -12.21 52.17
C ARG A 22 -27.00 -10.74 52.42
N GLU A 23 -25.75 -10.35 52.27
CA GLU A 23 -25.34 -8.95 52.40
C GLU A 23 -25.87 -8.07 51.27
N LEU A 24 -26.01 -8.57 50.04
CA LEU A 24 -26.66 -7.84 48.97
C LEU A 24 -28.18 -7.83 49.13
N GLN A 25 -28.81 -8.92 49.58
CA GLN A 25 -30.26 -8.96 49.81
C GLN A 25 -30.71 -7.95 50.86
N SER A 26 -29.98 -7.83 51.96
CA SER A 26 -30.28 -6.86 53.02
C SER A 26 -30.07 -5.39 52.59
N ILE A 27 -29.68 -5.13 51.33
CA ILE A 27 -29.74 -3.79 50.73
C ILE A 27 -31.20 -3.38 50.47
N LYS A 28 -32.09 -4.34 50.17
CA LYS A 28 -33.52 -4.08 49.95
C LYS A 28 -34.17 -3.40 51.16
N ASP A 29 -33.69 -3.72 52.36
CA ASP A 29 -34.30 -3.27 53.61
C ASP A 29 -33.63 -2.01 54.20
N HIS A 30 -32.37 -1.73 53.87
CA HIS A 30 -31.55 -0.67 54.50
C HIS A 30 -30.83 0.18 53.45
N SER A 31 -31.39 1.36 53.16
CA SER A 31 -30.90 2.32 52.15
C SER A 31 -29.51 2.90 52.42
N HIS A 32 -28.95 2.73 53.63
CA HIS A 32 -27.70 3.36 54.08
C HIS A 32 -26.43 2.51 53.90
N LYS A 33 -26.47 1.39 53.17
CA LYS A 33 -25.23 0.63 52.91
C LYS A 33 -24.27 1.41 52.04
N SER A 34 -22.98 1.37 52.41
CA SER A 34 -21.93 2.07 51.69
C SER A 34 -21.81 1.52 50.26
N LYS A 35 -21.90 2.42 49.28
CA LYS A 35 -21.61 2.21 47.85
C LYS A 35 -20.44 1.24 47.61
N CYS A 36 -19.33 1.44 48.33
CA CYS A 36 -18.13 0.61 48.22
C CYS A 36 -18.41 -0.88 48.52
N LYS A 37 -19.25 -1.18 49.50
CA LYS A 37 -19.58 -2.56 49.87
C LYS A 37 -20.42 -3.26 48.80
N ILE A 38 -21.33 -2.53 48.16
CA ILE A 38 -22.13 -3.07 47.04
C ILE A 38 -21.21 -3.44 45.88
N ILE A 39 -20.32 -2.52 45.51
CA ILE A 39 -19.37 -2.71 44.40
C ILE A 39 -18.45 -3.91 44.67
N GLU A 40 -17.86 -3.98 45.87
CA GLU A 40 -16.96 -5.07 46.23
C GLU A 40 -17.68 -6.42 46.27
N ASN A 41 -18.90 -6.48 46.80
CA ASN A 41 -19.69 -7.71 46.84
C ASN A 41 -20.10 -8.20 45.44
N LEU A 42 -20.49 -7.29 44.53
CA LEU A 42 -20.79 -7.63 43.12
C LEU A 42 -19.56 -8.18 42.39
N LYS A 43 -18.40 -7.55 42.60
CA LYS A 43 -17.13 -8.00 42.01
C LYS A 43 -16.73 -9.38 42.53
N GLN A 44 -16.75 -9.57 43.85
CA GLN A 44 -16.39 -10.85 44.46
C GLN A 44 -17.35 -11.97 44.04
N MET A 45 -18.66 -11.69 43.92
CA MET A 45 -19.62 -12.68 43.41
C MET A 45 -19.29 -13.13 41.99
N ALA A 46 -18.97 -12.19 41.09
CA ALA A 46 -18.59 -12.53 39.72
C ALA A 46 -17.32 -13.40 39.69
N GLU A 47 -16.27 -13.02 40.44
CA GLU A 47 -15.02 -13.78 40.54
C GLU A 47 -15.24 -15.21 41.07
N ILE A 48 -16.08 -15.36 42.11
CA ILE A 48 -16.38 -16.67 42.72
C ILE A 48 -17.18 -17.55 41.77
N LEU A 49 -18.15 -16.99 41.04
CA LEU A 49 -18.95 -17.75 40.07
C LEU A 49 -18.08 -18.27 38.92
N VAL A 50 -17.25 -17.40 38.33
CA VAL A 50 -16.31 -17.81 37.27
C VAL A 50 -15.35 -18.88 37.77
N TRP A 51 -14.75 -18.70 38.95
CA TRP A 51 -13.88 -19.71 39.54
C TRP A 51 -14.63 -21.03 39.79
N SER A 52 -15.88 -20.96 40.26
CA SER A 52 -16.66 -22.16 40.58
C SER A 52 -16.91 -23.02 39.36
N GLU A 53 -17.27 -22.42 38.23
CA GLU A 53 -17.54 -23.16 36.99
C GLU A 53 -16.24 -23.74 36.41
N GLN A 54 -15.15 -22.98 36.40
CA GLN A 54 -13.84 -23.46 35.95
C GLN A 54 -13.28 -24.62 36.80
N ASN A 55 -13.75 -24.78 38.03
CA ASN A 55 -13.35 -25.85 38.94
C ASN A 55 -14.46 -26.87 39.20
N ASN A 56 -15.51 -26.90 38.34
CA ASN A 56 -16.66 -27.81 38.41
C ASN A 56 -17.31 -27.87 39.80
N GLN A 57 -17.56 -26.70 40.39
CA GLN A 57 -18.25 -26.54 41.68
C GLN A 57 -19.70 -26.09 41.45
N ASN A 58 -20.64 -26.62 42.23
CA ASN A 58 -22.09 -26.38 42.06
C ASN A 58 -22.58 -25.01 42.58
N PHE A 59 -21.77 -23.94 42.52
CA PHE A 59 -22.21 -22.63 42.99
C PHE A 59 -23.20 -21.99 42.02
N PHE A 60 -23.14 -22.37 40.74
CA PHE A 60 -24.09 -21.91 39.72
C PHE A 60 -25.52 -22.43 39.98
N ASP A 61 -25.68 -23.67 40.47
CA ASP A 61 -26.99 -24.18 40.92
C ASP A 61 -27.61 -23.31 42.02
N TYR A 62 -26.77 -22.84 42.95
CA TYR A 62 -27.21 -21.90 44.00
C TYR A 62 -27.59 -20.53 43.41
N PHE A 63 -26.83 -20.05 42.42
CA PHE A 63 -27.13 -18.81 41.71
C PHE A 63 -28.47 -18.86 40.98
N MET A 64 -28.77 -19.98 40.31
CA MET A 64 -30.04 -20.22 39.61
C MET A 64 -31.20 -20.36 40.60
N SER A 65 -31.07 -21.22 41.62
CA SER A 65 -32.16 -21.51 42.57
C SER A 65 -32.62 -20.31 43.40
N ASN A 66 -31.75 -19.31 43.59
CA ASN A 66 -32.06 -18.10 44.33
C ASN A 66 -32.33 -16.87 43.45
N ASP A 67 -32.34 -17.03 42.11
CA ASP A 67 -32.52 -15.96 41.14
C ASP A 67 -31.72 -14.69 41.48
N ILE A 68 -30.40 -14.83 41.65
CA ILE A 68 -29.53 -13.73 42.05
C ILE A 68 -29.52 -12.60 40.99
N GLN A 69 -29.86 -12.89 39.73
CA GLN A 69 -30.00 -11.88 38.68
C GLN A 69 -31.17 -10.92 38.92
N SER A 70 -32.24 -11.36 39.58
CA SER A 70 -33.32 -10.45 40.03
C SER A 70 -32.80 -9.40 41.01
N LEU A 71 -31.82 -9.75 41.85
CA LEU A 71 -31.17 -8.83 42.77
C LEU A 71 -30.30 -7.82 42.00
N PHE A 72 -29.57 -8.24 40.97
CA PHE A 72 -28.84 -7.31 40.10
C PHE A 72 -29.77 -6.34 39.39
N THR A 73 -30.92 -6.82 38.91
CA THR A 73 -31.97 -5.99 38.30
C THR A 73 -32.55 -5.00 39.31
N PHE A 74 -32.79 -5.42 40.55
CA PHE A 74 -33.22 -4.54 41.64
C PHE A 74 -32.19 -3.45 41.94
N ILE A 75 -30.89 -3.80 41.99
CA ILE A 75 -29.82 -2.84 42.24
C ILE A 75 -29.75 -1.82 41.09
N LEU A 76 -29.81 -2.29 39.84
CA LEU A 76 -29.83 -1.42 38.66
C LEU A 76 -30.96 -0.38 38.72
N LYS A 77 -32.17 -0.81 39.10
CA LYS A 77 -33.36 0.06 39.12
C LYS A 77 -33.38 1.06 40.27
N ASN A 78 -32.86 0.69 41.44
CA ASN A 78 -32.99 1.50 42.66
C ASN A 78 -31.75 2.32 43.02
N TYR A 79 -30.58 2.00 42.45
CA TYR A 79 -29.33 2.71 42.73
C TYR A 79 -28.79 3.35 41.46
N THR A 80 -29.10 4.64 41.27
CA THR A 80 -28.67 5.45 40.12
C THR A 80 -27.25 6.02 40.29
N VAL A 81 -26.34 5.24 40.88
CA VAL A 81 -24.95 5.66 41.13
C VAL A 81 -24.07 5.12 40.01
N LYS A 82 -23.31 6.00 39.33
CA LYS A 82 -22.44 5.66 38.19
C LYS A 82 -21.57 4.43 38.44
N GLU A 83 -20.86 4.37 39.56
CA GLU A 83 -19.90 3.30 39.84
C GLU A 83 -20.57 1.96 40.16
N ILE A 84 -21.82 1.99 40.65
CA ILE A 84 -22.61 0.76 40.82
C ILE A 84 -23.08 0.27 39.45
N ALA A 85 -23.51 1.17 38.56
CA ALA A 85 -23.86 0.84 37.19
C ALA A 85 -22.67 0.25 36.42
N ILE A 86 -21.49 0.89 36.46
CA ILE A 86 -20.26 0.39 35.86
C ILE A 86 -19.92 -0.99 36.42
N GLN A 87 -19.99 -1.18 37.74
CA GLN A 87 -19.72 -2.50 38.32
C GLN A 87 -20.72 -3.56 37.87
N LEU A 88 -22.00 -3.24 37.72
CA LEU A 88 -23.01 -4.16 37.18
C LEU A 88 -22.71 -4.53 35.72
N ILE A 89 -22.32 -3.56 34.89
CA ILE A 89 -21.90 -3.78 33.49
C ILE A 89 -20.68 -4.70 33.46
N GLN A 90 -19.66 -4.42 34.28
CA GLN A 90 -18.45 -5.24 34.37
C GLN A 90 -18.75 -6.65 34.87
N THR A 91 -19.59 -6.79 35.90
CA THR A 91 -20.04 -8.09 36.42
C THR A 91 -20.77 -8.88 35.33
N ALA A 92 -21.69 -8.26 34.60
CA ALA A 92 -22.37 -8.88 33.47
C ALA A 92 -21.38 -9.33 32.39
N ASN A 93 -20.42 -8.48 32.04
CA ASN A 93 -19.43 -8.80 31.01
C ASN A 93 -18.52 -9.96 31.43
N ILE A 94 -18.02 -9.95 32.67
CA ILE A 94 -17.17 -11.01 33.23
C ILE A 94 -17.91 -12.36 33.20
N LEU A 95 -19.19 -12.39 33.57
CA LEU A 95 -20.00 -13.61 33.55
C LEU A 95 -20.25 -14.08 32.12
N ALA A 96 -20.65 -13.20 31.20
CA ALA A 96 -20.88 -13.57 29.80
C ALA A 96 -19.59 -14.10 29.11
N HIS A 97 -18.44 -13.50 29.42
CA HIS A 97 -17.16 -13.85 28.82
C HIS A 97 -16.57 -15.16 29.37
N ASN A 98 -16.60 -15.37 30.70
CA ASN A 98 -15.75 -16.39 31.33
C ASN A 98 -16.44 -17.68 31.75
N LEU A 99 -17.78 -17.75 31.68
CA LEU A 99 -18.47 -19.02 31.88
C LEU A 99 -18.21 -19.92 30.66
N SER A 100 -17.92 -21.18 30.92
CA SER A 100 -17.54 -22.18 29.92
C SER A 100 -18.74 -23.00 29.44
N GLU A 101 -19.71 -23.24 30.31
CA GLU A 101 -20.87 -24.07 30.05
C GLU A 101 -21.96 -23.31 29.30
N ASN A 102 -22.49 -23.92 28.24
CA ASN A 102 -23.57 -23.31 27.45
C ASN A 102 -24.87 -23.19 28.25
N GLU A 103 -25.16 -24.13 29.16
CA GLU A 103 -26.36 -24.10 30.02
C GLU A 103 -26.32 -22.89 30.96
N SER A 104 -25.16 -22.61 31.57
CA SER A 104 -24.96 -21.42 32.38
C SER A 104 -25.20 -20.13 31.60
N LYS A 105 -24.66 -20.05 30.37
CA LYS A 105 -24.86 -18.90 29.48
C LYS A 105 -26.33 -18.76 29.07
N GLU A 106 -26.98 -19.86 28.71
CA GLU A 106 -28.40 -19.88 28.32
C GLU A 106 -29.29 -19.36 29.46
N TYR A 107 -29.06 -19.84 30.69
CA TYR A 107 -29.75 -19.31 31.86
C TYR A 107 -29.53 -17.80 32.00
N LEU A 108 -28.27 -17.34 32.01
CA LEU A 108 -27.95 -15.93 32.17
C LEU A 108 -28.67 -15.04 31.17
N LEU A 109 -28.68 -15.43 29.90
CA LEU A 109 -29.24 -14.66 28.79
C LEU A 109 -30.76 -14.71 28.74
N SER A 110 -31.37 -15.78 29.26
CA SER A 110 -32.83 -15.93 29.33
C SER A 110 -33.47 -14.93 30.30
N THR A 111 -32.78 -14.59 31.40
CA THR A 111 -33.35 -13.72 32.44
C THR A 111 -33.51 -12.27 32.00
N GLN A 112 -34.29 -11.50 32.76
CA GLN A 112 -34.58 -10.09 32.45
C GLN A 112 -33.33 -9.20 32.57
N PHE A 113 -32.38 -9.53 33.44
CA PHE A 113 -31.24 -8.68 33.76
C PHE A 113 -30.45 -8.21 32.53
N TYR A 114 -30.08 -9.12 31.61
CA TYR A 114 -29.33 -8.74 30.41
C TYR A 114 -30.14 -7.91 29.42
N GLY A 115 -31.46 -8.09 29.36
CA GLY A 115 -32.33 -7.24 28.56
C GLY A 115 -32.48 -5.83 29.14
N GLU A 116 -32.59 -5.75 30.47
CA GLU A 116 -32.73 -4.49 31.22
C GLU A 116 -31.43 -3.69 31.23
N ILE A 117 -30.27 -4.33 31.48
CA ILE A 117 -28.99 -3.64 31.53
C ILE A 117 -28.59 -3.07 30.18
N ILE A 118 -28.93 -3.72 29.06
CA ILE A 118 -28.67 -3.18 27.72
C ILE A 118 -29.55 -1.97 27.46
N SER A 119 -30.84 -2.04 27.83
CA SER A 119 -31.83 -0.98 27.55
C SER A 119 -31.91 0.10 28.63
N TRP A 120 -31.01 0.06 29.61
CA TRP A 120 -31.01 1.01 30.70
C TRP A 120 -30.59 2.39 30.18
N PRO A 121 -31.30 3.48 30.54
CA PRO A 121 -30.98 4.83 30.09
C PRO A 121 -29.74 5.37 30.82
N PHE A 122 -28.56 4.87 30.44
CA PHE A 122 -27.30 5.38 30.94
C PHE A 122 -27.01 6.79 30.40
N ASP A 123 -26.17 7.53 31.13
CA ASP A 123 -25.59 8.77 30.65
C ASP A 123 -24.40 8.45 29.73
N PHE A 124 -24.64 8.44 28.42
CA PHE A 124 -23.62 8.17 27.40
C PHE A 124 -22.73 9.40 27.10
N GLY A 125 -22.84 10.49 27.86
CA GLY A 125 -21.84 11.56 27.87
C GLY A 125 -20.58 11.23 28.67
N ASP A 126 -20.58 10.11 29.41
CA ASP A 126 -19.47 9.68 30.25
C ASP A 126 -18.64 8.57 29.56
N ASP A 127 -17.42 8.92 29.12
CA ASP A 127 -16.54 8.03 28.35
C ASP A 127 -16.23 6.71 29.09
N GLU A 128 -15.98 6.76 30.41
CA GLU A 128 -15.70 5.55 31.20
C GLU A 128 -16.90 4.60 31.19
N LEU A 129 -18.12 5.14 31.29
CA LEU A 129 -19.32 4.34 31.20
C LEU A 129 -19.47 3.72 29.81
N VAL A 130 -19.29 4.51 28.75
CA VAL A 130 -19.45 4.05 27.36
C VAL A 130 -18.42 2.95 27.02
N GLU A 131 -17.17 3.09 27.46
CA GLU A 131 -16.13 2.06 27.29
C GLU A 131 -16.55 0.72 27.91
N ASN A 132 -17.02 0.74 29.17
CA ASN A 132 -17.49 -0.47 29.85
C ASN A 132 -18.75 -1.03 29.18
N TYR A 133 -19.67 -0.17 28.75
CA TYR A 133 -20.91 -0.55 28.10
C TYR A 133 -20.66 -1.24 26.75
N ILE A 134 -19.83 -0.66 25.88
CA ILE A 134 -19.43 -1.30 24.62
C ILE A 134 -18.66 -2.60 24.87
N SER A 135 -17.82 -2.65 25.89
CA SER A 135 -17.13 -3.88 26.28
C SER A 135 -18.11 -5.00 26.63
N LEU A 136 -19.21 -4.69 27.33
CA LEU A 136 -20.30 -5.64 27.58
C LEU A 136 -20.99 -6.08 26.28
N LEU A 137 -21.39 -5.14 25.41
CA LEU A 137 -22.05 -5.50 24.15
C LEU A 137 -21.16 -6.40 23.28
N LYS A 138 -19.88 -6.05 23.17
CA LYS A 138 -18.86 -6.86 22.48
C LYS A 138 -18.69 -8.22 23.14
N GLY A 139 -18.65 -8.27 24.47
CA GLY A 139 -18.57 -9.51 25.24
C GLY A 139 -19.73 -10.46 24.93
N LEU A 140 -20.95 -9.92 24.79
CA LEU A 140 -22.14 -10.70 24.41
C LEU A 140 -22.12 -11.14 22.94
N ALA A 141 -21.59 -10.33 22.03
CA ALA A 141 -21.58 -10.68 20.61
C ALA A 141 -20.46 -11.67 20.23
N VAL A 142 -19.30 -11.59 20.87
CA VAL A 142 -18.10 -12.35 20.48
C VAL A 142 -17.97 -13.69 21.21
N ASN A 143 -18.38 -13.75 22.49
CA ASN A 143 -18.11 -14.93 23.34
C ASN A 143 -19.27 -15.93 23.40
N LEU A 144 -20.38 -15.61 22.73
CA LEU A 144 -21.51 -16.51 22.58
C LEU A 144 -21.34 -17.33 21.30
N ASN A 145 -21.78 -18.58 21.33
CA ASN A 145 -21.92 -19.36 20.11
C ASN A 145 -23.06 -18.78 19.25
N LEU A 146 -23.06 -19.10 17.94
CA LEU A 146 -24.03 -18.52 17.00
C LEU A 146 -25.49 -18.80 17.38
N ALA A 147 -25.80 -19.96 17.98
CA ALA A 147 -27.16 -20.31 18.39
C ALA A 147 -27.63 -19.47 19.60
N LEU A 148 -26.80 -19.34 20.63
CA LEU A 148 -27.09 -18.51 21.80
C LEU A 148 -27.18 -17.03 21.42
N LEU A 149 -26.30 -16.55 20.54
CA LEU A 149 -26.36 -15.17 20.05
C LEU A 149 -27.66 -14.93 19.27
N ARG A 150 -28.03 -15.84 18.37
CA ARG A 150 -29.31 -15.79 17.64
C ARG A 150 -30.48 -15.67 18.60
N ASP A 151 -30.56 -16.60 19.55
CA ASP A 151 -31.69 -16.68 20.47
C ASP A 151 -31.73 -15.46 21.39
N PHE A 152 -30.57 -14.97 21.85
CA PHE A 152 -30.48 -13.75 22.63
C PHE A 152 -30.95 -12.51 21.86
N VAL A 153 -30.45 -12.29 20.64
CA VAL A 153 -30.84 -11.14 19.80
C VAL A 153 -32.34 -11.14 19.55
N ILE A 154 -32.93 -12.29 19.24
CA ILE A 154 -34.35 -12.41 18.90
C ILE A 154 -35.23 -12.29 20.15
N ASN A 155 -34.91 -13.01 21.23
CA ASN A 155 -35.70 -13.00 22.47
C ASN A 155 -35.65 -11.65 23.19
N LYS A 156 -34.58 -10.86 22.97
CA LYS A 156 -34.45 -9.49 23.48
C LYS A 156 -34.80 -8.44 22.44
N GLU A 157 -35.64 -8.75 21.45
CA GLU A 157 -36.21 -7.77 20.51
C GLU A 157 -35.14 -6.90 19.82
N PHE A 158 -34.02 -7.51 19.42
CA PHE A 158 -32.90 -6.87 18.73
C PHE A 158 -32.19 -5.75 19.53
N ARG A 159 -32.42 -5.65 20.85
CA ARG A 159 -31.80 -4.61 21.70
C ARG A 159 -30.28 -4.56 21.59
N LEU A 160 -29.61 -5.71 21.54
CA LEU A 160 -28.15 -5.77 21.40
C LEU A 160 -27.69 -5.08 20.10
N TYR A 161 -28.39 -5.31 18.99
CA TYR A 161 -28.12 -4.66 17.72
C TYR A 161 -28.42 -3.17 17.79
N SER A 162 -29.61 -2.77 18.24
CA SER A 162 -30.03 -1.37 18.24
C SER A 162 -29.11 -0.49 19.08
N HIS A 163 -28.65 -0.99 20.22
CA HIS A 163 -27.72 -0.26 21.08
C HIS A 163 -26.31 -0.23 20.49
N ALA A 164 -25.83 -1.29 19.81
CA ALA A 164 -24.57 -1.21 19.08
C ALA A 164 -24.66 -0.20 17.92
N PHE A 165 -25.80 -0.16 17.22
CA PHE A 165 -26.02 0.75 16.10
C PHE A 165 -25.96 2.22 16.51
N MET A 166 -26.39 2.58 17.73
CA MET A 166 -26.26 3.94 18.27
C MET A 166 -24.82 4.46 18.29
N PHE A 167 -23.82 3.58 18.44
CA PHE A 167 -22.40 3.92 18.53
C PHE A 167 -21.64 3.73 17.21
N LEU A 168 -22.34 3.51 16.10
CA LEU A 168 -21.72 3.25 14.78
C LEU A 168 -20.78 4.37 14.32
N ASN A 169 -21.12 5.62 14.67
CA ASN A 169 -20.39 6.83 14.28
C ASN A 169 -19.87 7.60 15.51
N TYR A 170 -19.59 6.90 16.61
CA TYR A 170 -19.02 7.53 17.80
C TYR A 170 -17.62 8.12 17.49
N GLU A 171 -17.29 9.25 18.11
CA GLU A 171 -16.05 9.99 17.84
C GLU A 171 -14.82 9.16 18.22
N GLU A 172 -14.86 8.52 19.40
CA GLU A 172 -13.77 7.68 19.89
C GLU A 172 -13.63 6.37 19.07
N PRO A 173 -12.46 6.12 18.43
CA PRO A 173 -12.28 4.99 17.52
C PRO A 173 -12.45 3.59 18.14
N MET A 174 -12.06 3.37 19.39
CA MET A 174 -12.19 2.06 20.05
C MET A 174 -13.65 1.67 20.30
N ILE A 175 -14.48 2.61 20.73
CA ILE A 175 -15.93 2.49 20.94
C ILE A 175 -16.60 2.19 19.60
N ARG A 176 -16.27 2.97 18.55
CA ARG A 176 -16.73 2.74 17.18
C ARG A 176 -16.36 1.34 16.69
N THR A 177 -15.11 0.91 16.90
CA THR A 177 -14.63 -0.44 16.53
C THR A 177 -15.35 -1.55 17.31
N GLY A 178 -15.61 -1.33 18.60
CA GLY A 178 -16.38 -2.25 19.43
C GLY A 178 -17.82 -2.43 18.95
N ALA A 179 -18.51 -1.34 18.64
CA ALA A 179 -19.86 -1.35 18.07
C ALA A 179 -19.90 -2.06 16.71
N ARG A 180 -18.97 -1.74 15.81
CA ARG A 180 -18.80 -2.40 14.51
C ARG A 180 -18.57 -3.90 14.65
N THR A 181 -17.76 -4.31 15.62
CA THR A 181 -17.51 -5.74 15.93
C THR A 181 -18.81 -6.45 16.36
N VAL A 182 -19.61 -5.83 17.21
CA VAL A 182 -20.92 -6.39 17.63
C VAL A 182 -21.81 -6.61 16.41
N ILE A 183 -21.95 -5.58 15.58
CA ILE A 183 -22.81 -5.63 14.38
C ILE A 183 -22.34 -6.72 13.40
N LEU A 184 -21.04 -6.82 13.12
CA LEU A 184 -20.50 -7.86 12.24
C LEU A 184 -20.75 -9.27 12.77
N ASN A 185 -20.66 -9.49 14.09
CA ASN A 185 -20.96 -10.80 14.67
C ASN A 185 -22.46 -11.13 14.59
N ILE A 186 -23.34 -10.14 14.72
CA ILE A 186 -24.78 -10.32 14.50
C ILE A 186 -25.07 -10.65 13.03
N PHE A 187 -24.38 -10.00 12.08
CA PHE A 187 -24.56 -10.29 10.65
C PHE A 187 -24.17 -11.72 10.29
N LYS A 188 -23.16 -12.29 10.95
CA LYS A 188 -22.73 -13.68 10.75
C LYS A 188 -23.76 -14.72 11.19
N VAL A 189 -24.81 -14.34 11.92
CA VAL A 189 -25.83 -15.26 12.40
C VAL A 189 -26.78 -15.64 11.25
N PRO A 190 -26.87 -16.92 10.85
CA PRO A 190 -27.71 -17.35 9.73
C PRO A 190 -29.18 -17.49 10.16
N ASP A 191 -29.88 -16.37 10.38
CA ASP A 191 -31.32 -16.31 10.68
C ASP A 191 -32.03 -15.23 9.85
N GLU A 192 -33.10 -15.63 9.15
CA GLU A 192 -33.90 -14.76 8.27
C GLU A 192 -34.54 -13.57 9.00
N ARG A 193 -34.91 -13.71 10.27
CA ARG A 193 -35.51 -12.63 11.05
C ARG A 193 -34.48 -11.55 11.36
N ILE A 194 -33.26 -11.95 11.70
CA ILE A 194 -32.12 -11.04 11.91
C ILE A 194 -31.78 -10.33 10.60
N LYS A 195 -31.65 -11.08 9.51
CA LYS A 195 -31.36 -10.51 8.19
C LYS A 195 -32.38 -9.45 7.77
N ARG A 196 -33.69 -9.77 7.85
CA ARG A 196 -34.76 -8.80 7.52
C ARG A 196 -34.72 -7.57 8.42
N PHE A 197 -34.56 -7.78 9.73
CA PHE A 197 -34.48 -6.66 10.68
C PHE A 197 -33.31 -5.72 10.37
N VAL A 198 -32.14 -6.25 10.02
CA VAL A 198 -30.96 -5.46 9.64
C VAL A 198 -31.19 -4.67 8.35
N LEU A 199 -31.84 -5.26 7.34
CA LEU A 199 -32.18 -4.57 6.10
C LEU A 199 -33.17 -3.43 6.34
N ASP A 200 -34.18 -3.66 7.19
CA ASP A 200 -35.24 -2.70 7.50
C ASP A 200 -34.81 -1.62 8.51
N SER A 201 -33.70 -1.81 9.24
CA SER A 201 -33.25 -0.89 10.29
C SER A 201 -32.73 0.46 9.75
N GLY A 202 -32.43 0.52 8.44
CA GLY A 202 -31.77 1.67 7.82
C GLY A 202 -30.26 1.76 8.10
N PHE A 203 -29.64 0.69 8.60
CA PHE A 203 -28.22 0.64 8.91
C PHE A 203 -27.33 1.00 7.72
N PHE A 204 -27.52 0.38 6.56
CA PHE A 204 -26.68 0.63 5.39
C PHE A 204 -26.79 2.09 4.93
N ALA A 205 -28.00 2.63 4.89
CA ALA A 205 -28.24 4.03 4.56
C ALA A 205 -27.57 4.98 5.56
N SER A 206 -27.63 4.69 6.86
CA SER A 206 -26.98 5.48 7.90
C SER A 206 -25.45 5.41 7.80
N LEU A 207 -24.89 4.24 7.52
CA LEU A 207 -23.45 4.04 7.35
C LEU A 207 -22.95 4.87 6.15
N VAL A 208 -23.58 4.72 5.00
CA VAL A 208 -23.19 5.41 3.76
C VAL A 208 -23.40 6.93 3.88
N SER A 209 -24.47 7.39 4.53
CA SER A 209 -24.69 8.81 4.80
C SER A 209 -23.63 9.40 5.74
N SER A 210 -23.17 8.65 6.73
CA SER A 210 -22.09 9.07 7.62
C SER A 210 -20.77 9.21 6.86
N ILE A 211 -20.40 8.20 6.05
CA ILE A 211 -19.21 8.23 5.19
C ILE A 211 -19.27 9.45 4.26
N ARG A 212 -20.43 9.71 3.65
CA ARG A 212 -20.67 10.90 2.83
C ARG A 212 -20.34 12.19 3.56
N GLU A 213 -20.91 12.39 4.75
CA GLU A 213 -20.71 13.61 5.54
C GLU A 213 -19.26 13.77 5.98
N GLN A 214 -18.62 12.67 6.40
CA GLN A 214 -17.21 12.66 6.77
C GLN A 214 -16.30 13.00 5.58
N TRP A 215 -16.58 12.52 4.37
CA TRP A 215 -15.79 12.87 3.18
C TRP A 215 -15.93 14.35 2.80
N ILE A 216 -17.14 14.90 2.87
CA ILE A 216 -17.39 16.33 2.61
C ILE A 216 -16.69 17.20 3.67
N GLN A 217 -16.73 16.78 4.94
CA GLN A 217 -16.04 17.47 6.03
C GLN A 217 -14.52 17.40 5.85
N MET A 218 -13.99 16.23 5.48
CA MET A 218 -12.59 16.02 5.20
C MET A 218 -12.07 16.93 4.07
N ASP A 219 -12.83 17.17 3.00
CA ASP A 219 -12.41 18.07 1.90
C ASP A 219 -12.24 19.52 2.38
N LYS A 220 -13.10 19.98 3.30
CA LYS A 220 -12.98 21.29 3.92
C LYS A 220 -11.73 21.36 4.81
N GLU A 221 -11.50 20.34 5.62
CA GLU A 221 -10.35 20.29 6.53
C GLU A 221 -9.02 20.22 5.76
N ILE A 222 -8.92 19.39 4.73
CA ILE A 222 -7.71 19.27 3.89
C ILE A 222 -7.36 20.60 3.22
N SER A 223 -8.36 21.42 2.88
CA SER A 223 -8.13 22.73 2.29
C SER A 223 -7.48 23.73 3.27
N GLU A 224 -7.61 23.50 4.58
CA GLU A 224 -7.10 24.37 5.65
C GLU A 224 -5.83 23.82 6.33
N ILE A 225 -5.50 22.55 6.12
CA ILE A 225 -4.38 21.88 6.79
C ILE A 225 -3.02 22.32 6.24
N THR A 226 -2.15 22.71 7.17
CA THR A 226 -0.73 22.99 6.92
C THR A 226 0.22 21.92 7.46
N ASN A 227 -0.29 20.95 8.24
CA ASN A 227 0.51 19.92 8.92
C ASN A 227 0.18 18.50 8.42
N ILE A 228 1.21 17.77 7.99
CA ILE A 228 1.13 16.39 7.46
C ILE A 228 0.52 15.43 8.49
N SER A 229 0.92 15.52 9.76
CA SER A 229 0.48 14.54 10.77
C SER A 229 -1.03 14.57 11.02
N ARG A 230 -1.65 15.75 10.88
CA ARG A 230 -3.11 15.91 10.99
C ARG A 230 -3.84 15.40 9.76
N MET A 231 -3.24 15.55 8.57
CA MET A 231 -3.79 14.95 7.35
C MET A 231 -3.73 13.42 7.45
N ASP A 232 -2.62 12.87 7.93
CA ASP A 232 -2.46 11.41 8.11
C ASP A 232 -3.50 10.84 9.08
N SER A 233 -3.76 11.50 10.21
CA SER A 233 -4.78 11.04 11.15
C SER A 233 -6.18 10.99 10.53
N ILE A 234 -6.58 12.04 9.80
CA ILE A 234 -7.89 12.10 9.12
C ILE A 234 -7.98 11.00 8.04
N MET A 235 -6.89 10.75 7.31
CA MET A 235 -6.85 9.71 6.29
C MET A 235 -6.93 8.30 6.89
N ILE A 236 -6.35 8.07 8.07
CA ILE A 236 -6.45 6.81 8.79
C ILE A 236 -7.91 6.56 9.21
N ASP A 237 -8.59 7.56 9.78
CA ASP A 237 -10.00 7.45 10.15
C ASP A 237 -10.89 7.12 8.94
N ASN A 238 -10.59 7.72 7.78
CA ASN A 238 -11.27 7.37 6.53
C ASN A 238 -11.01 5.93 6.09
N LEU A 239 -9.75 5.46 6.17
CA LEU A 239 -9.39 4.09 5.82
C LEU A 239 -10.14 3.08 6.70
N ASP A 240 -10.33 3.36 7.99
CA ASP A 240 -11.11 2.51 8.89
C ASP A 240 -12.57 2.32 8.44
N ASN A 241 -13.16 3.34 7.80
CA ASN A 241 -14.49 3.21 7.21
C ASN A 241 -14.50 2.29 5.99
N LEU A 242 -13.51 2.43 5.11
CA LEU A 242 -13.39 1.57 3.93
C LEU A 242 -13.07 0.12 4.32
N TYR A 243 -12.25 -0.11 5.34
CA TYR A 243 -12.03 -1.43 5.92
C TYR A 243 -13.32 -2.02 6.45
N TYR A 244 -14.11 -1.25 7.21
CA TYR A 244 -15.38 -1.74 7.73
C TYR A 244 -16.39 -2.08 6.62
N VAL A 245 -16.46 -1.26 5.57
CA VAL A 245 -17.29 -1.55 4.38
C VAL A 245 -16.81 -2.86 3.71
N ASN A 246 -15.49 -3.04 3.57
CA ASN A 246 -14.94 -4.27 3.02
C ASN A 246 -15.19 -5.49 3.92
N ASP A 247 -15.12 -5.35 5.24
CA ASP A 247 -15.43 -6.42 6.20
C ASP A 247 -16.87 -6.92 6.01
N ILE A 248 -17.82 -6.03 5.70
CA ILE A 248 -19.20 -6.41 5.40
C ILE A 248 -19.28 -7.22 4.10
N PHE A 249 -18.57 -6.81 3.05
CA PHE A 249 -18.50 -7.58 1.79
C PHE A 249 -17.85 -8.96 2.00
N GLU A 250 -16.79 -9.04 2.81
CA GLU A 250 -16.08 -10.29 3.11
C GLU A 250 -16.93 -11.29 3.93
N LEU A 251 -18.06 -10.86 4.51
CA LEU A 251 -19.02 -11.80 5.12
C LEU A 251 -19.67 -12.74 4.08
N GLY A 252 -19.69 -12.35 2.79
CA GLY A 252 -20.26 -13.16 1.71
C GLY A 252 -21.78 -13.28 1.76
N ILE A 253 -22.47 -12.34 2.41
CA ILE A 253 -23.94 -12.28 2.45
C ILE A 253 -24.40 -11.38 1.30
N GLU A 254 -25.03 -11.98 0.29
CA GLU A 254 -25.38 -11.32 -0.97
C GLU A 254 -26.32 -10.13 -0.75
N GLU A 255 -27.39 -10.28 0.03
CA GLU A 255 -28.37 -9.19 0.21
C GLU A 255 -27.80 -7.97 0.93
N PHE A 256 -26.86 -8.18 1.87
CA PHE A 256 -26.15 -7.09 2.54
C PHE A 256 -25.15 -6.42 1.61
N SER A 257 -24.47 -7.21 0.79
CA SER A 257 -23.48 -6.72 -0.16
C SER A 257 -24.15 -5.91 -1.27
N GLU A 258 -25.26 -6.38 -1.82
CA GLU A 258 -26.04 -5.68 -2.83
C GLU A 258 -26.58 -4.34 -2.30
N GLU A 259 -27.22 -4.33 -1.12
CA GLU A 259 -27.77 -3.11 -0.53
C GLU A 259 -26.66 -2.09 -0.24
N LEU A 260 -25.56 -2.51 0.38
CA LEU A 260 -24.43 -1.64 0.69
C LEU A 260 -23.78 -1.08 -0.58
N ALA A 261 -23.55 -1.93 -1.59
CA ALA A 261 -22.88 -1.54 -2.82
C ALA A 261 -23.73 -0.58 -3.66
N ASP A 262 -25.02 -0.84 -3.77
CA ASP A 262 -25.97 0.04 -4.46
C ASP A 262 -26.04 1.42 -3.80
N LEU A 263 -26.13 1.48 -2.47
CA LEU A 263 -26.10 2.74 -1.72
C LEU A 263 -24.76 3.46 -1.86
N MET A 264 -23.64 2.76 -1.77
CA MET A 264 -22.31 3.34 -1.97
C MET A 264 -22.19 4.00 -3.36
N LEU A 265 -22.68 3.33 -4.41
CA LEU A 265 -22.69 3.87 -5.77
C LEU A 265 -23.58 5.12 -5.88
N ARG A 266 -24.85 5.03 -5.44
CA ARG A 266 -25.85 6.10 -5.61
C ARG A 266 -25.66 7.32 -4.75
N VAL A 267 -25.13 7.15 -3.54
CA VAL A 267 -25.08 8.22 -2.52
C VAL A 267 -23.71 8.88 -2.49
N VAL A 268 -22.64 8.15 -2.81
CA VAL A 268 -21.26 8.59 -2.58
C VAL A 268 -20.39 8.50 -3.84
N LEU A 269 -20.15 7.30 -4.37
CA LEU A 269 -19.13 7.10 -5.40
C LEU A 269 -19.49 7.82 -6.70
N LEU A 270 -20.70 7.64 -7.23
CA LEU A 270 -21.10 8.31 -8.47
C LEU A 270 -21.38 9.81 -8.29
N PRO A 271 -22.24 10.25 -7.35
CA PRO A 271 -22.64 11.65 -7.30
C PRO A 271 -21.59 12.59 -6.71
N ILE A 272 -20.75 12.12 -5.79
CA ILE A 272 -19.85 12.98 -5.00
C ILE A 272 -18.42 12.84 -5.47
N VAL A 273 -17.94 11.60 -5.59
CA VAL A 273 -16.57 11.33 -6.03
C VAL A 273 -16.47 11.52 -7.54
N VAL A 274 -17.21 10.76 -8.34
CA VAL A 274 -17.18 10.90 -9.81
C VAL A 274 -17.78 12.24 -10.24
N GLY A 275 -18.85 12.71 -9.59
CA GLY A 275 -19.39 14.05 -9.80
C GLY A 275 -18.36 15.16 -9.52
N GLY A 276 -17.56 15.03 -8.46
CA GLY A 276 -16.46 15.97 -8.17
C GLY A 276 -15.36 15.98 -9.24
N LEU A 277 -15.16 14.86 -9.96
CA LEU A 277 -14.22 14.74 -11.06
C LEU A 277 -14.76 15.25 -12.40
N ALA A 278 -16.06 15.15 -12.67
CA ALA A 278 -16.58 15.29 -14.03
C ALA A 278 -17.73 16.30 -14.20
N SER A 279 -18.34 16.78 -13.12
CA SER A 279 -19.46 17.71 -13.24
C SER A 279 -18.99 19.11 -13.62
N PHE A 280 -19.56 19.67 -14.69
CA PHE A 280 -19.28 21.03 -15.15
C PHE A 280 -19.71 22.09 -14.13
N GLU A 281 -20.85 21.87 -13.46
CA GLU A 281 -21.34 22.72 -12.38
C GLU A 281 -20.97 22.13 -11.03
N ARG A 282 -20.12 22.84 -10.27
CA ARG A 282 -19.73 22.40 -8.93
C ARG A 282 -20.85 22.66 -7.93
N GLN A 283 -21.26 21.59 -7.27
CA GLN A 283 -22.23 21.59 -6.19
C GLN A 283 -21.50 21.58 -4.84
N PRO A 284 -22.11 22.06 -3.74
CA PRO A 284 -21.45 22.17 -2.43
C PRO A 284 -21.07 20.83 -1.80
N TYR A 285 -21.63 19.73 -2.31
CA TYR A 285 -21.32 18.38 -1.88
C TYR A 285 -20.28 17.68 -2.78
N HIS A 286 -19.83 18.30 -3.87
CA HIS A 286 -18.73 17.76 -4.67
C HIS A 286 -17.41 17.98 -3.94
N LEU A 287 -16.58 16.94 -3.93
CA LEU A 287 -15.24 17.01 -3.35
C LEU A 287 -14.27 17.68 -4.33
N SER A 288 -13.12 18.14 -3.83
CA SER A 288 -12.02 18.57 -4.67
C SER A 288 -11.56 17.45 -5.61
N ILE A 289 -11.03 17.80 -6.79
CA ILE A 289 -10.61 16.83 -7.80
C ILE A 289 -9.51 15.91 -7.24
N SER A 290 -8.56 16.47 -6.49
CA SER A 290 -7.47 15.71 -5.87
C SER A 290 -7.99 14.69 -4.86
N LEU A 291 -8.89 15.10 -3.95
CA LEU A 291 -9.47 14.20 -2.96
C LEU A 291 -10.38 13.16 -3.59
N SER A 292 -11.19 13.55 -4.58
CA SER A 292 -12.05 12.62 -5.33
C SER A 292 -11.21 11.53 -5.99
N THR A 293 -10.12 11.91 -6.67
CA THR A 293 -9.23 10.94 -7.32
C THR A 293 -8.59 10.03 -6.29
N TYR A 294 -8.12 10.59 -5.17
CA TYR A 294 -7.51 9.82 -4.08
C TYR A 294 -8.48 8.81 -3.44
N LEU A 295 -9.70 9.23 -3.11
CA LEU A 295 -10.74 8.34 -2.57
C LEU A 295 -11.12 7.25 -3.56
N LEU A 296 -11.22 7.59 -4.85
CA LEU A 296 -11.47 6.60 -5.89
C LEU A 296 -10.34 5.55 -5.94
N ILE A 297 -9.07 5.97 -5.90
CA ILE A 297 -7.93 5.04 -5.83
C ILE A 297 -8.03 4.14 -4.59
N GLN A 298 -8.31 4.71 -3.41
CA GLN A 298 -8.45 3.92 -2.18
C GLN A 298 -9.60 2.91 -2.29
N THR A 299 -10.76 3.30 -2.83
CA THR A 299 -11.88 2.37 -3.02
C THR A 299 -11.51 1.20 -3.93
N LEU A 300 -10.77 1.46 -5.02
CA LEU A 300 -10.31 0.44 -5.96
C LEU A 300 -9.23 -0.49 -5.36
N GLN A 301 -8.40 0.02 -4.44
CA GLN A 301 -7.36 -0.77 -3.78
C GLN A 301 -7.91 -1.63 -2.62
N MET A 302 -8.99 -1.17 -1.98
CA MET A 302 -9.46 -1.72 -0.70
C MET A 302 -10.71 -2.59 -0.81
N ILE A 303 -11.69 -2.19 -1.63
CA ILE A 303 -12.98 -2.87 -1.71
C ILE A 303 -12.85 -4.12 -2.58
N LYS A 304 -13.21 -5.28 -2.04
CA LYS A 304 -13.14 -6.57 -2.73
C LYS A 304 -14.50 -7.08 -3.22
N TYR A 305 -15.31 -6.21 -3.80
CA TYR A 305 -16.63 -6.57 -4.32
C TYR A 305 -16.77 -6.27 -5.83
N PRO A 306 -16.68 -7.30 -6.70
CA PRO A 306 -16.58 -7.12 -8.15
C PRO A 306 -17.75 -6.35 -8.78
N GLN A 307 -19.00 -6.58 -8.36
CA GLN A 307 -20.17 -5.92 -8.96
C GLN A 307 -20.11 -4.39 -8.78
N LEU A 308 -19.71 -3.91 -7.60
CA LEU A 308 -19.49 -2.47 -7.36
C LEU A 308 -18.36 -1.91 -8.23
N LEU A 309 -17.20 -2.58 -8.25
CA LEU A 309 -16.03 -2.11 -8.99
C LEU A 309 -16.32 -2.08 -10.50
N ASN A 310 -16.95 -3.11 -11.03
CA ASN A 310 -17.30 -3.19 -12.45
C ASN A 310 -18.28 -2.09 -12.86
N THR A 311 -19.32 -1.84 -12.05
CA THR A 311 -20.29 -0.77 -12.31
C THR A 311 -19.60 0.60 -12.28
N LEU A 312 -18.75 0.84 -11.28
CA LEU A 312 -17.98 2.07 -11.15
C LEU A 312 -17.05 2.31 -12.35
N ILE A 313 -16.23 1.32 -12.71
CA ILE A 313 -15.27 1.44 -13.81
C ILE A 313 -15.96 1.52 -15.18
N SER A 314 -17.06 0.81 -15.36
CA SER A 314 -17.88 0.92 -16.57
C SER A 314 -18.36 2.37 -16.77
N THR A 315 -18.80 3.02 -15.70
CA THR A 315 -19.26 4.42 -15.71
C THR A 315 -18.13 5.40 -16.01
N ILE A 316 -16.92 5.14 -15.50
CA ILE A 316 -15.79 6.08 -15.57
C ILE A 316 -15.01 5.97 -16.89
N PHE A 317 -14.74 4.76 -17.39
CA PHE A 317 -13.72 4.54 -18.43
C PHE A 317 -14.23 4.00 -19.77
N LEU A 318 -15.49 3.55 -19.88
CA LEU A 318 -16.04 3.14 -21.17
C LEU A 318 -16.25 4.35 -22.09
N LYS A 319 -16.12 4.14 -23.40
CA LYS A 319 -16.38 5.19 -24.42
C LYS A 319 -17.86 5.58 -24.46
N GLU A 320 -18.73 4.60 -24.28
CA GLU A 320 -20.17 4.76 -24.18
C GLU A 320 -20.66 4.22 -22.83
N VAL A 321 -21.55 4.94 -22.17
CA VAL A 321 -22.10 4.60 -20.86
C VAL A 321 -23.61 4.74 -20.88
N ARG A 322 -24.28 3.90 -20.10
CA ARG A 322 -25.73 3.95 -19.91
C ARG A 322 -26.18 5.31 -19.37
N ASP A 323 -27.22 5.87 -19.98
CA ASP A 323 -27.74 7.19 -19.65
C ASP A 323 -28.23 7.27 -18.19
N GLU A 324 -28.75 6.17 -17.64
CA GLU A 324 -29.18 6.10 -16.25
C GLU A 324 -28.00 6.32 -15.29
N LEU A 325 -26.86 5.67 -15.54
CA LEU A 325 -25.63 5.81 -14.74
C LEU A 325 -25.00 7.20 -14.90
N LEU A 326 -25.03 7.75 -16.12
CA LEU A 326 -24.57 9.11 -16.38
C LEU A 326 -25.44 10.13 -15.64
N SER A 327 -26.77 9.93 -15.59
CA SER A 327 -27.69 10.82 -14.91
C SER A 327 -27.48 10.86 -13.39
N LEU A 328 -27.09 9.74 -12.77
CA LEU A 328 -26.75 9.68 -11.34
C LEU A 328 -25.54 10.55 -10.98
N VAL A 329 -24.59 10.70 -11.92
CA VAL A 329 -23.40 11.54 -11.72
C VAL A 329 -23.75 13.02 -11.91
N LEU A 330 -24.51 13.34 -12.97
CA LEU A 330 -24.78 14.73 -13.37
C LEU A 330 -25.94 15.38 -12.61
N TYR A 331 -26.94 14.59 -12.21
CA TYR A 331 -28.18 15.06 -11.57
C TYR A 331 -28.54 14.17 -10.38
N PRO A 332 -27.75 14.19 -9.29
CA PRO A 332 -28.00 13.33 -8.15
C PRO A 332 -29.30 13.70 -7.44
N HIS A 333 -30.11 12.68 -7.13
CA HIS A 333 -31.36 12.89 -6.39
C HIS A 333 -31.07 13.44 -4.97
N PRO A 334 -31.89 14.37 -4.46
CA PRO A 334 -31.75 14.85 -3.09
C PRO A 334 -31.96 13.72 -2.07
N LEU A 335 -31.10 13.69 -1.04
CA LEU A 335 -31.01 12.63 0.00
C LEU A 335 -32.35 12.26 0.66
N ILE A 336 -33.31 13.19 0.70
CA ILE A 336 -34.64 13.00 1.29
C ILE A 336 -35.46 11.95 0.53
N ILE A 337 -35.23 11.80 -0.78
CA ILE A 337 -35.97 10.87 -1.65
C ILE A 337 -35.46 9.42 -1.48
N ILE A 338 -34.16 9.25 -1.21
CA ILE A 338 -33.50 7.94 -1.07
C ILE A 338 -34.06 7.12 0.11
N LYS A 339 -34.61 7.76 1.14
CA LYS A 339 -35.26 7.09 2.28
C LYS A 339 -36.72 6.67 2.04
N ARG A 340 -37.40 7.17 1.00
CA ARG A 340 -38.88 7.12 0.93
C ARG A 340 -39.48 6.50 -0.34
N GLU A 341 -38.79 6.44 -1.47
CA GLU A 341 -39.35 5.89 -2.71
C GLU A 341 -38.74 4.52 -3.09
N LYS A 342 -39.56 3.71 -3.79
CA LYS A 342 -39.10 2.47 -4.42
C LYS A 342 -37.96 2.79 -5.37
N ARG A 343 -36.91 1.95 -5.37
CA ARG A 343 -35.78 2.01 -6.31
C ARG A 343 -36.31 2.21 -7.74
N ASP A 344 -36.02 3.35 -8.39
CA ASP A 344 -36.42 3.59 -9.79
C ASP A 344 -35.79 2.57 -10.75
N PHE A 345 -34.56 2.15 -10.43
CA PHE A 345 -33.78 1.12 -11.09
C PHE A 345 -32.73 0.59 -10.11
N ASP A 346 -32.06 -0.52 -10.42
CA ASP A 346 -30.98 -1.13 -9.62
C ASP A 346 -29.61 -0.83 -10.26
N THR A 347 -28.69 -0.16 -9.55
CA THR A 347 -27.43 0.28 -10.17
C THR A 347 -26.49 -0.87 -10.47
N LEU A 348 -26.47 -1.90 -9.63
CA LEU A 348 -25.62 -3.07 -9.84
C LEU A 348 -26.11 -3.85 -11.05
N LYS A 349 -27.43 -4.00 -11.19
CA LYS A 349 -28.04 -4.63 -12.35
C LYS A 349 -27.74 -3.89 -13.66
N LEU A 350 -27.68 -2.55 -13.63
CA LEU A 350 -27.26 -1.77 -14.80
C LEU A 350 -25.80 -2.05 -15.19
N GLY A 351 -24.92 -2.23 -14.22
CA GLY A 351 -23.53 -2.65 -14.44
C GLY A 351 -23.44 -4.04 -15.09
N GLU A 352 -24.21 -5.01 -14.58
CA GLU A 352 -24.29 -6.36 -15.15
C GLU A 352 -24.79 -6.35 -16.60
N LEU A 353 -25.88 -5.62 -16.86
CA LEU A 353 -26.41 -5.45 -18.22
C LEU A 353 -25.38 -4.83 -19.16
N THR A 354 -24.55 -3.90 -18.66
CA THR A 354 -23.48 -3.29 -19.46
C THR A 354 -22.43 -4.32 -19.85
N ILE A 355 -22.04 -5.20 -18.92
CA ILE A 355 -21.11 -6.31 -19.21
C ILE A 355 -21.72 -7.28 -20.23
N ASP A 356 -22.99 -7.64 -20.09
CA ASP A 356 -23.64 -8.57 -21.00
C ASP A 356 -23.80 -7.99 -22.41
N CYS A 357 -24.09 -6.70 -22.54
CA CYS A 357 -24.09 -5.99 -23.83
C CYS A 357 -22.70 -6.03 -24.48
N LEU A 358 -21.64 -5.80 -23.71
CA LEU A 358 -20.26 -5.83 -24.21
C LEU A 358 -19.84 -7.24 -24.66
N LYS A 359 -20.33 -8.30 -24.01
CA LYS A 359 -20.04 -9.70 -24.39
C LYS A 359 -20.80 -10.13 -25.64
N ASN A 360 -22.08 -9.79 -25.72
CA ASN A 360 -22.98 -10.32 -26.74
C ASN A 360 -23.07 -9.43 -28.00
N ILE A 361 -22.37 -8.29 -28.03
CA ILE A 361 -22.37 -7.31 -29.14
C ILE A 361 -23.82 -6.97 -29.55
N THR A 362 -24.71 -6.83 -28.56
CA THR A 362 -26.10 -6.41 -28.78
C THR A 362 -26.15 -4.90 -28.96
N GLU A 363 -27.08 -4.39 -29.79
CA GLU A 363 -27.25 -2.94 -29.95
C GLU A 363 -27.45 -2.25 -28.59
N PRO A 364 -26.67 -1.20 -28.30
CA PRO A 364 -26.66 -0.58 -26.99
C PRO A 364 -27.94 0.24 -26.77
N VAL A 365 -28.90 -0.33 -26.05
CA VAL A 365 -30.11 0.39 -25.63
C VAL A 365 -29.74 1.37 -24.51
N ASN A 366 -30.06 2.66 -24.68
CA ASN A 366 -29.83 3.76 -23.73
C ASN A 366 -28.35 4.11 -23.44
N PHE A 367 -27.43 3.91 -24.37
CA PHE A 367 -26.05 4.39 -24.19
C PHE A 367 -25.84 5.78 -24.78
N LYS A 368 -25.00 6.58 -24.11
CA LYS A 368 -24.51 7.87 -24.59
C LYS A 368 -22.99 7.92 -24.53
N HIS A 369 -22.44 8.85 -25.30
CA HIS A 369 -21.02 9.16 -25.27
C HIS A 369 -20.59 9.60 -23.87
N ASN A 370 -19.53 8.99 -23.35
CA ASN A 370 -19.10 9.20 -21.98
C ASN A 370 -18.26 10.49 -21.82
N THR A 371 -18.91 11.54 -21.35
CA THR A 371 -18.26 12.83 -21.04
C THR A 371 -17.30 12.72 -19.85
N ILE A 372 -17.57 11.83 -18.88
CA ILE A 372 -16.74 11.60 -17.70
C ILE A 372 -15.35 11.11 -18.12
N ARG A 373 -15.30 10.10 -19.00
CA ARG A 373 -14.05 9.57 -19.56
C ARG A 373 -13.22 10.67 -20.20
N GLN A 374 -13.84 11.53 -21.01
CA GLN A 374 -13.13 12.61 -21.71
C GLN A 374 -12.50 13.59 -20.73
N ILE A 375 -13.23 13.98 -19.68
CA ILE A 375 -12.73 14.91 -18.66
C ILE A 375 -11.55 14.28 -17.90
N ILE A 376 -11.68 13.03 -17.45
CA ILE A 376 -10.63 12.35 -16.70
C ILE A 376 -9.37 12.15 -17.55
N ILE A 377 -9.50 11.79 -18.83
CA ILE A 377 -8.35 11.68 -19.74
C ILE A 377 -7.75 13.07 -20.01
N SER A 378 -8.56 14.14 -20.08
CA SER A 378 -8.06 15.51 -20.23
C SER A 378 -7.17 15.97 -19.07
N TYR A 379 -7.31 15.38 -17.87
CA TYR A 379 -6.44 15.68 -16.73
C TYR A 379 -4.99 15.23 -16.93
N LEU A 380 -4.75 14.21 -17.76
CA LEU A 380 -3.39 13.88 -18.23
C LEU A 380 -2.79 15.04 -19.04
N GLN A 381 -3.59 15.95 -19.59
CA GLN A 381 -3.14 17.15 -20.30
C GLN A 381 -2.95 18.38 -19.40
N SER A 382 -3.28 18.30 -18.10
CA SER A 382 -3.08 19.40 -17.13
C SER A 382 -1.61 19.77 -16.86
N ARG A 383 -1.33 20.95 -16.30
CA ARG A 383 0.03 21.33 -15.87
C ARG A 383 0.35 20.94 -14.42
N ASP A 384 -0.63 20.41 -13.69
CA ASP A 384 -0.51 20.09 -12.27
C ASP A 384 0.07 18.68 -12.09
N ASP A 385 1.30 18.59 -11.61
CA ASP A 385 2.00 17.33 -11.35
C ASP A 385 1.28 16.44 -10.32
N THR A 386 0.60 17.05 -9.33
CA THR A 386 -0.17 16.30 -8.32
C THR A 386 -1.34 15.60 -8.98
N LEU A 387 -2.08 16.33 -9.80
CA LEU A 387 -3.22 15.81 -10.55
C LEU A 387 -2.79 14.71 -11.51
N ILE A 388 -1.70 14.91 -12.27
CA ILE A 388 -1.14 13.90 -13.18
C ILE A 388 -0.78 12.64 -12.39
N THR A 389 -0.07 12.77 -11.27
CA THR A 389 0.33 11.63 -10.43
C THR A 389 -0.87 10.85 -9.92
N LEU A 390 -1.93 11.54 -9.46
CA LEU A 390 -3.16 10.89 -8.99
C LEU A 390 -3.90 10.17 -10.13
N ILE A 391 -4.00 10.76 -11.32
CA ILE A 391 -4.65 10.08 -12.45
C ILE A 391 -3.83 8.88 -12.93
N LEU A 392 -2.50 8.94 -12.88
CA LEU A 392 -1.65 7.77 -13.16
C LEU A 392 -1.85 6.66 -12.13
N LEU A 393 -1.95 7.00 -10.85
CA LEU A 393 -2.29 6.03 -9.79
C LEU A 393 -3.68 5.43 -9.98
N LEU A 394 -4.65 6.23 -10.44
CA LEU A 394 -5.99 5.73 -10.77
C LEU A 394 -5.94 4.74 -11.94
N LEU A 395 -5.18 5.03 -12.99
CA LEU A 395 -5.00 4.09 -14.10
C LEU A 395 -4.30 2.81 -13.63
N ASP A 396 -3.25 2.93 -12.80
CA ASP A 396 -2.55 1.78 -12.22
C ASP A 396 -3.49 0.91 -11.36
N SER A 397 -4.29 1.52 -10.48
CA SER A 397 -5.22 0.77 -9.62
C SER A 397 -6.31 0.04 -10.41
N VAL A 398 -6.75 0.59 -11.55
CA VAL A 398 -7.70 -0.08 -12.45
C VAL A 398 -7.05 -1.23 -13.21
N MET A 399 -5.84 -1.03 -13.74
CA MET A 399 -5.19 -2.02 -14.61
C MET A 399 -4.69 -3.26 -13.89
N TRP A 400 -4.36 -3.13 -12.60
CA TRP A 400 -3.79 -4.21 -11.79
C TRP A 400 -4.79 -4.82 -10.78
N ASN A 401 -6.08 -4.48 -10.86
CA ASN A 401 -7.09 -5.06 -10.01
C ASN A 401 -7.78 -6.26 -10.70
N ASP A 402 -7.51 -7.46 -10.18
CA ASP A 402 -8.01 -8.73 -10.70
C ASP A 402 -9.53 -8.89 -10.61
N LEU A 403 -10.22 -8.11 -9.77
CA LEU A 403 -11.67 -8.17 -9.59
C LEU A 403 -12.43 -7.46 -10.71
N ILE A 404 -11.75 -6.62 -11.50
CA ILE A 404 -12.36 -5.91 -12.61
C ILE A 404 -12.47 -6.83 -13.82
N ASN A 405 -13.65 -6.87 -14.42
CA ASN A 405 -13.93 -7.71 -15.56
C ASN A 405 -13.07 -7.30 -16.77
N LYS A 406 -12.34 -8.28 -17.32
CA LYS A 406 -11.45 -8.09 -18.48
C LYS A 406 -12.17 -7.54 -19.72
N THR A 407 -13.47 -7.81 -19.88
CA THR A 407 -14.29 -7.26 -20.98
C THR A 407 -14.43 -5.74 -20.88
N ILE A 408 -14.62 -5.21 -19.66
CA ILE A 408 -14.67 -3.76 -19.40
C ILE A 408 -13.30 -3.14 -19.69
N LEU A 409 -12.21 -3.76 -19.22
CA LEU A 409 -10.85 -3.30 -19.49
C LEU A 409 -10.51 -3.29 -20.98
N LYS A 410 -10.98 -4.30 -21.74
CA LYS A 410 -10.80 -4.36 -23.20
C LYS A 410 -11.57 -3.24 -23.89
N ALA A 411 -12.83 -3.03 -23.51
CA ALA A 411 -13.69 -1.99 -24.08
C ALA A 411 -13.25 -0.56 -23.73
N SER A 412 -12.61 -0.36 -22.57
CA SER A 412 -12.07 0.94 -22.15
C SER A 412 -10.69 1.27 -22.76
N GLY A 413 -10.00 0.27 -23.32
CA GLY A 413 -8.64 0.40 -23.86
C GLY A 413 -7.53 0.28 -22.81
N LEU A 414 -7.84 -0.26 -21.62
CA LEU A 414 -6.91 -0.37 -20.48
C LEU A 414 -6.40 -1.79 -20.22
N LEU A 415 -6.86 -2.79 -20.98
CA LEU A 415 -6.41 -4.18 -20.84
C LEU A 415 -4.96 -4.34 -21.33
N SER A 416 -4.14 -5.07 -20.57
CA SER A 416 -2.77 -5.44 -20.94
C SER A 416 -2.70 -6.18 -22.27
N GLN A 417 -1.77 -5.76 -23.14
CA GLN A 417 -1.56 -6.36 -24.45
C GLN A 417 -0.94 -7.76 -24.34
N GLN A 418 -0.27 -8.07 -23.22
CA GLN A 418 0.21 -9.42 -22.92
C GLN A 418 -0.96 -10.39 -22.70
N LEU A 419 -2.05 -9.94 -22.06
CA LEU A 419 -3.23 -10.76 -21.79
C LEU A 419 -4.12 -10.94 -23.02
N ILE A 420 -4.16 -9.98 -23.93
CA ILE A 420 -4.95 -10.05 -25.17
C ILE A 420 -4.45 -11.18 -26.07
N ASN A 421 -3.13 -11.36 -26.20
CA ASN A 421 -2.55 -12.40 -27.06
C ASN A 421 -2.87 -13.82 -26.57
N LEU A 422 -2.88 -14.05 -25.26
CA LEU A 422 -3.24 -15.34 -24.66
C LEU A 422 -4.71 -15.75 -24.93
N GLN A 423 -5.61 -14.78 -25.13
CA GLN A 423 -7.02 -15.05 -25.43
C GLN A 423 -7.22 -15.36 -26.92
N ASN A 424 -6.47 -14.72 -27.81
CA ASN A 424 -6.56 -14.97 -29.25
C ASN A 424 -5.90 -16.31 -29.66
N GLU A 425 -4.96 -16.84 -28.89
CA GLU A 425 -4.39 -18.18 -29.14
C GLU A 425 -5.37 -19.33 -28.83
N THR A 426 -6.46 -19.05 -28.10
CA THR A 426 -7.48 -20.07 -27.77
C THR A 426 -8.76 -19.98 -28.60
N THR A 427 -8.89 -18.95 -29.46
CA THR A 427 -10.06 -18.75 -30.32
C THR A 427 -9.64 -18.39 -31.75
N ASP A 428 -9.86 -19.35 -32.66
CA ASP A 428 -9.94 -19.23 -34.13
C ASP A 428 -8.63 -19.20 -34.96
N GLU A 429 -8.34 -20.37 -35.55
CA GLU A 429 -7.35 -20.61 -36.61
C GLU A 429 -7.71 -20.02 -37.99
N ASN A 430 -8.80 -19.28 -38.17
CA ASN A 430 -9.22 -18.86 -39.52
C ASN A 430 -9.72 -17.42 -39.58
N ASN A 431 -8.82 -16.48 -39.83
CA ASN A 431 -8.91 -15.48 -40.91
C ASN A 431 -7.79 -14.43 -40.76
N TYR A 432 -6.68 -14.68 -41.47
CA TYR A 432 -5.63 -13.68 -41.65
C TYR A 432 -6.05 -12.66 -42.70
N THR A 433 -6.19 -11.41 -42.28
CA THR A 433 -5.98 -10.24 -43.16
C THR A 433 -4.88 -9.39 -42.55
N VAL A 434 -3.82 -9.19 -43.34
CA VAL A 434 -2.45 -8.80 -42.96
C VAL A 434 -2.27 -7.28 -42.81
N ASP A 435 -3.29 -6.51 -42.44
CA ASP A 435 -3.18 -5.02 -42.36
C ASP A 435 -3.77 -4.40 -41.06
N SER A 436 -3.73 -5.09 -39.92
CA SER A 436 -4.17 -4.55 -38.61
C SER A 436 -3.06 -4.57 -37.55
N GLU A 437 -1.86 -4.10 -37.90
CA GLU A 437 -0.60 -4.45 -37.23
C GLU A 437 -0.28 -3.74 -35.88
N LEU A 438 -1.08 -2.79 -35.37
CA LEU A 438 -0.85 -2.17 -34.05
C LEU A 438 -2.17 -1.93 -33.30
N SER A 439 -2.50 -2.78 -32.30
CA SER A 439 -3.80 -2.79 -31.59
C SER A 439 -3.69 -2.43 -30.10
N TYR A 440 -3.14 -1.25 -29.79
CA TYR A 440 -3.33 -0.60 -28.48
C TYR A 440 -4.15 0.67 -28.67
N ASP A 441 -4.87 1.12 -27.62
CA ASP A 441 -5.61 2.39 -27.72
C ASP A 441 -4.61 3.54 -27.87
N HIS A 442 -4.46 4.01 -29.11
CA HIS A 442 -3.45 4.99 -29.49
C HIS A 442 -3.64 6.32 -28.75
N GLU A 443 -4.86 6.68 -28.35
CA GLU A 443 -5.11 7.95 -27.66
C GLU A 443 -4.38 7.99 -26.31
N ILE A 444 -4.58 6.97 -25.48
CA ILE A 444 -4.06 6.93 -24.11
C ILE A 444 -2.54 6.82 -24.13
N VAL A 445 -2.00 5.85 -24.89
CA VAL A 445 -0.54 5.63 -24.97
C VAL A 445 0.16 6.87 -25.51
N HIS A 446 -0.40 7.52 -26.53
CA HIS A 446 0.15 8.76 -27.07
C HIS A 446 0.17 9.90 -26.02
N TYR A 447 -0.90 10.06 -25.23
CA TYR A 447 -0.91 11.06 -24.15
C TYR A 447 0.13 10.77 -23.07
N LEU A 448 0.31 9.50 -22.68
CA LEU A 448 1.30 9.11 -21.66
C LEU A 448 2.74 9.32 -22.16
N LEU A 449 3.03 9.02 -23.43
CA LEU A 449 4.34 9.26 -24.02
C LEU A 449 4.63 10.76 -24.19
N ASN A 450 3.63 11.54 -24.62
CA ASN A 450 3.75 13.00 -24.68
C ASN A 450 3.96 13.63 -23.30
N LEU A 451 3.38 13.06 -22.25
CA LEU A 451 3.63 13.49 -20.87
C LEU A 451 5.11 13.39 -20.51
N MET A 452 5.76 12.28 -20.87
CA MET A 452 7.21 12.12 -20.68
C MET A 452 8.02 13.10 -21.55
N ALA A 453 7.57 13.36 -22.78
CA ALA A 453 8.28 14.18 -23.75
C ALA A 453 8.16 15.71 -23.55
N ILE A 454 6.97 16.23 -23.20
CA ILE A 454 6.64 17.66 -23.37
C ILE A 454 6.53 18.45 -22.04
N LYS A 455 6.16 17.82 -20.92
CA LYS A 455 5.82 18.53 -19.66
C LYS A 455 6.98 18.72 -18.67
N PRO A 456 6.86 19.69 -17.70
CA PRO A 456 7.85 20.00 -16.66
C PRO A 456 8.28 18.78 -15.84
N PRO A 457 9.39 18.84 -15.07
CA PRO A 457 9.92 17.68 -14.37
C PRO A 457 8.86 17.11 -13.43
N LEU A 458 8.31 15.97 -13.80
CA LEU A 458 7.38 15.20 -12.97
C LEU A 458 8.14 14.61 -11.78
N ARG A 459 7.42 14.27 -10.72
CA ARG A 459 7.98 13.45 -9.62
C ARG A 459 8.51 12.13 -10.16
N LEU A 460 9.50 11.56 -9.46
CA LEU A 460 10.05 10.26 -9.84
C LEU A 460 8.95 9.18 -9.86
N LEU A 461 8.03 9.20 -8.89
CA LEU A 461 6.88 8.30 -8.84
C LEU A 461 6.02 8.38 -10.10
N ALA A 462 5.70 9.58 -10.58
CA ALA A 462 4.91 9.76 -11.80
C ALA A 462 5.64 9.19 -13.02
N CYS A 463 6.96 9.37 -13.11
CA CYS A 463 7.77 8.76 -14.17
C CYS A 463 7.78 7.21 -14.09
N GLN A 464 7.86 6.63 -12.89
CA GLN A 464 7.79 5.18 -12.69
C GLN A 464 6.42 4.62 -13.09
N LEU A 465 5.34 5.29 -12.67
CA LEU A 465 3.96 4.93 -13.04
C LEU A 465 3.72 5.04 -14.54
N LEU A 466 4.15 6.14 -15.18
CA LEU A 466 4.08 6.31 -16.63
C LEU A 466 4.76 5.14 -17.35
N SER A 467 5.98 4.81 -16.91
CA SER A 467 6.77 3.74 -17.49
C SER A 467 6.08 2.38 -17.37
N LYS A 468 5.51 2.11 -16.19
CA LYS A 468 4.75 0.89 -15.89
C LYS A 468 3.50 0.77 -16.77
N ILE A 469 2.69 1.83 -16.84
CA ILE A 469 1.43 1.84 -17.61
C ILE A 469 1.72 1.72 -19.11
N VAL A 470 2.70 2.47 -19.63
CA VAL A 470 3.07 2.39 -21.06
C VAL A 470 3.54 1.00 -21.44
N ILE A 471 4.38 0.36 -20.61
CA ILE A 471 4.80 -1.03 -20.88
C ILE A 471 3.60 -1.97 -20.85
N ASN A 472 2.69 -1.83 -19.88
CA ASN A 472 1.54 -2.71 -19.79
C ASN A 472 0.60 -2.61 -21.01
N LEU A 473 0.43 -1.39 -21.55
CA LEU A 473 -0.44 -1.13 -22.72
C LEU A 473 0.24 -1.36 -24.08
N ALA A 474 1.56 -1.21 -24.19
CA ALA A 474 2.24 -1.29 -25.48
C ALA A 474 2.98 -2.62 -25.69
N TYR A 475 3.57 -3.20 -24.65
CA TYR A 475 4.52 -4.30 -24.80
C TYR A 475 3.87 -5.62 -25.27
N ARG A 476 4.49 -6.25 -26.26
CA ARG A 476 4.12 -7.58 -26.79
C ARG A 476 5.37 -8.45 -26.87
N GLN A 477 5.30 -9.67 -26.35
CA GLN A 477 6.47 -10.56 -26.30
C GLN A 477 6.98 -10.96 -27.69
N ASN A 478 6.07 -11.11 -28.67
CA ASN A 478 6.37 -11.66 -29.99
C ASN A 478 6.64 -10.60 -31.08
N ILE A 479 6.68 -9.31 -30.73
CA ILE A 479 6.88 -8.22 -31.71
C ILE A 479 8.14 -7.43 -31.37
N GLU A 480 9.01 -7.20 -32.37
CA GLU A 480 10.27 -6.47 -32.19
C GLU A 480 10.07 -4.95 -32.03
N LYS A 481 9.03 -4.39 -32.67
CA LYS A 481 8.59 -3.00 -32.54
C LYS A 481 7.14 -2.93 -32.05
N CYS A 482 6.96 -2.54 -30.79
CA CYS A 482 5.66 -2.50 -30.15
C CYS A 482 4.94 -1.14 -30.28
N LEU A 483 5.63 -0.09 -30.74
CA LEU A 483 5.12 1.28 -30.79
C LEU A 483 4.87 1.76 -32.22
N LEU A 484 3.89 2.64 -32.40
CA LEU A 484 3.75 3.47 -33.59
C LEU A 484 4.95 4.43 -33.72
N ILE A 485 5.29 4.79 -34.96
CA ILE A 485 6.39 5.73 -35.27
C ILE A 485 6.25 7.05 -34.49
N ARG A 486 5.04 7.61 -34.42
CA ARG A 486 4.76 8.86 -33.67
C ARG A 486 5.06 8.73 -32.19
N ASP A 487 4.75 7.58 -31.61
CA ASP A 487 4.92 7.27 -30.20
C ASP A 487 6.38 6.96 -29.87
N GLU A 488 7.09 6.31 -30.80
CA GLU A 488 8.54 6.11 -30.75
C GLU A 488 9.29 7.45 -30.71
N ILE A 489 8.89 8.42 -31.53
CA ILE A 489 9.48 9.77 -31.53
C ILE A 489 9.29 10.44 -30.15
N ALA A 490 8.10 10.33 -29.54
CA ALA A 490 7.85 10.90 -28.21
C ALA A 490 8.73 10.24 -27.13
N LEU A 491 8.88 8.90 -27.15
CA LEU A 491 9.76 8.19 -26.22
C LEU A 491 11.23 8.61 -26.40
N ASN A 492 11.67 8.76 -27.66
CA ASN A 492 13.02 9.19 -28.00
C ASN A 492 13.30 10.62 -27.52
N GLN A 493 12.32 11.53 -27.63
CA GLN A 493 12.40 12.88 -27.08
C GLN A 493 12.50 12.88 -25.55
N ALA A 494 11.75 12.01 -24.87
CA ALA A 494 11.81 11.85 -23.42
C ALA A 494 13.21 11.37 -22.96
N LEU A 495 13.79 10.37 -23.62
CA LEU A 495 15.15 9.88 -23.35
C LEU A 495 16.23 10.94 -23.63
N ARG A 496 16.01 11.82 -24.59
CA ARG A 496 16.96 12.87 -24.96
C ARG A 496 17.17 13.93 -23.86
N LYS A 497 16.17 14.18 -23.02
CA LYS A 497 16.25 15.15 -21.90
C LYS A 497 17.34 14.80 -20.88
N PRO A 498 17.31 13.62 -20.21
CA PRO A 498 18.35 13.25 -19.25
C PRO A 498 19.71 13.09 -19.93
N VAL A 499 19.78 12.61 -21.17
CA VAL A 499 21.04 12.52 -21.93
C VAL A 499 21.69 13.90 -22.12
N LYS A 500 20.92 14.90 -22.57
CA LYS A 500 21.41 16.29 -22.71
C LYS A 500 21.83 16.90 -21.37
N TYR A 501 21.09 16.62 -20.30
CA TYR A 501 21.43 17.11 -18.95
C TYR A 501 22.77 16.53 -18.47
N LEU A 502 22.92 15.20 -18.50
CA LEU A 502 24.13 14.52 -18.09
C LEU A 502 25.35 14.93 -18.93
N LYS A 503 25.17 15.11 -20.24
CA LYS A 503 26.23 15.61 -21.12
C LYS A 503 26.68 17.02 -20.75
N ARG A 504 25.75 17.95 -20.53
CA ARG A 504 26.07 19.33 -20.08
C ARG A 504 26.83 19.33 -18.75
N LEU A 505 26.44 18.44 -17.84
CA LEU A 505 27.08 18.30 -16.53
C LEU A 505 28.52 17.76 -16.66
N LEU A 506 28.74 16.78 -17.53
CA LEU A 506 30.06 16.24 -17.84
C LEU A 506 30.96 17.26 -18.57
N THR A 507 30.43 18.06 -19.51
CA THR A 507 31.21 19.06 -20.25
C THR A 507 31.61 20.26 -19.40
N ASN A 508 30.80 20.62 -18.41
CA ASN A 508 31.03 21.82 -17.59
C ASN A 508 31.96 21.56 -16.39
N ASN A 509 32.41 20.31 -16.15
CA ASN A 509 33.27 19.91 -15.03
C ASN A 509 32.80 20.39 -13.64
N SER A 510 31.51 20.68 -13.48
CA SER A 510 30.95 21.30 -12.26
C SER A 510 30.68 20.33 -11.12
N TYR A 511 30.68 19.02 -11.41
CA TYR A 511 30.39 17.97 -10.44
C TYR A 511 31.63 17.12 -10.17
N ASN A 512 31.86 16.73 -8.92
CA ASN A 512 32.98 15.88 -8.57
C ASN A 512 32.84 14.53 -9.29
N GLY A 513 33.77 14.21 -10.19
CA GLY A 513 33.73 12.99 -11.02
C GLY A 513 33.65 11.70 -10.20
N LEU A 514 34.17 11.67 -8.97
CA LEU A 514 34.04 10.51 -8.08
C LEU A 514 32.60 10.35 -7.58
N LEU A 515 31.99 11.43 -7.09
CA LEU A 515 30.60 11.42 -6.64
C LEU A 515 29.63 11.14 -7.78
N PHE A 516 29.96 11.58 -9.00
CA PHE A 516 29.18 11.28 -10.19
C PHE A 516 29.18 9.78 -10.48
N LEU A 517 30.37 9.14 -10.52
CA LEU A 517 30.51 7.72 -10.82
C LEU A 517 29.92 6.81 -9.73
N GLU A 518 29.97 7.22 -8.46
CA GLU A 518 29.31 6.51 -7.36
C GLU A 518 27.79 6.63 -7.48
N SER A 519 27.27 7.85 -7.65
CA SER A 519 25.82 8.08 -7.83
C SER A 519 25.29 7.36 -9.07
N PHE A 520 26.05 7.35 -10.18
CA PHE A 520 25.63 6.71 -11.42
C PHE A 520 25.50 5.18 -11.29
N GLU A 521 26.39 4.53 -10.53
CA GLU A 521 26.29 3.10 -10.22
C GLU A 521 25.17 2.78 -9.24
N GLU A 522 24.97 3.62 -8.22
CA GLU A 522 23.86 3.49 -7.26
C GLU A 522 22.50 3.59 -7.97
N GLU A 523 22.31 4.64 -8.77
CA GLU A 523 21.05 4.86 -9.50
C GLU A 523 20.79 3.78 -10.55
N TRP A 524 21.84 3.24 -11.19
CA TRP A 524 21.70 2.07 -12.07
C TRP A 524 21.17 0.86 -11.29
N GLN A 525 21.71 0.58 -10.10
CA GLN A 525 21.24 -0.55 -9.29
C GLN A 525 19.78 -0.37 -8.87
N LEU A 526 19.37 0.84 -8.51
CA LEU A 526 17.98 1.15 -8.16
C LEU A 526 17.05 0.98 -9.38
N ALA A 527 17.44 1.49 -10.55
CA ALA A 527 16.66 1.34 -11.78
C ALA A 527 16.60 -0.12 -12.28
N ASN A 528 17.66 -0.91 -12.04
CA ASN A 528 17.70 -2.31 -12.41
C ASN A 528 16.77 -3.16 -11.51
N ARG A 529 16.75 -2.88 -10.20
CA ARG A 529 15.86 -3.54 -9.23
C ARG A 529 14.38 -3.26 -9.48
N PHE A 530 14.05 -2.09 -10.03
CA PHE A 530 12.66 -1.71 -10.30
C PHE A 530 12.00 -2.69 -11.27
N THR A 531 10.93 -3.34 -10.80
CA THR A 531 10.09 -4.22 -11.60
C THR A 531 8.76 -3.56 -11.95
N PHE A 532 8.29 -3.74 -13.18
CA PHE A 532 7.05 -3.14 -13.65
C PHE A 532 5.78 -3.79 -13.06
N ASN A 533 5.92 -4.78 -12.18
CA ASN A 533 4.79 -5.49 -11.55
C ASN A 533 4.55 -5.04 -10.10
N GLU A 534 5.38 -4.14 -9.55
CA GLU A 534 5.22 -3.65 -8.17
C GLU A 534 3.92 -2.84 -8.01
N HIS A 535 3.14 -3.13 -6.96
CA HIS A 535 1.98 -2.35 -6.59
C HIS A 535 2.40 -1.08 -5.86
N PHE A 536 1.92 0.08 -6.32
CA PHE A 536 2.15 1.35 -5.64
C PHE A 536 1.06 1.58 -4.59
N THR A 537 1.47 1.71 -3.33
CA THR A 537 0.58 2.16 -2.25
C THR A 537 0.41 3.66 -2.32
N THR A 538 -0.85 4.13 -2.29
CA THR A 538 -1.17 5.56 -2.34
C THR A 538 -0.80 6.22 -1.02
N SER A 539 0.11 7.20 -1.05
CA SER A 539 0.47 7.99 0.13
C SER A 539 -0.38 9.25 0.22
N SER A 540 -0.86 9.57 1.43
CA SER A 540 -1.53 10.83 1.76
C SER A 540 -0.68 12.05 1.39
N SER A 541 0.65 11.92 1.46
CA SER A 541 1.61 12.98 1.11
C SER A 541 1.51 13.48 -0.34
N ILE A 542 0.88 12.71 -1.24
CA ILE A 542 0.65 13.13 -2.62
C ILE A 542 -0.31 14.32 -2.68
N LEU A 543 -1.27 14.41 -1.75
CA LEU A 543 -2.27 15.48 -1.69
C LEU A 543 -1.72 16.82 -1.21
N ILE A 544 -0.51 16.84 -0.64
CA ILE A 544 0.10 18.07 -0.11
C ILE A 544 0.47 18.99 -1.26
N ARG A 545 -0.08 20.21 -1.24
CA ARG A 545 0.43 21.31 -2.06
C ARG A 545 1.79 21.71 -1.51
N SER A 546 2.80 21.74 -2.39
CA SER A 546 4.21 21.97 -2.07
C SER A 546 4.47 23.22 -1.21
N ASN A 547 4.43 23.07 0.11
CA ASN A 547 5.01 24.02 1.05
C ASN A 547 6.47 23.60 1.30
N LYS A 548 7.42 24.50 1.01
CA LYS A 548 8.87 24.23 1.03
C LYS A 548 9.39 23.66 2.37
N GLU A 549 8.72 23.98 3.48
CA GLU A 549 9.12 23.52 4.81
C GLU A 549 8.78 22.04 5.08
N LEU A 550 7.83 21.47 4.32
CA LEU A 550 7.37 20.09 4.47
C LEU A 550 8.09 19.09 3.56
N ALA A 551 8.87 19.57 2.58
CA ALA A 551 9.47 18.72 1.56
C ALA A 551 10.61 17.84 2.10
N THR A 552 11.34 18.27 3.13
CA THR A 552 12.51 17.54 3.64
C THR A 552 12.17 16.25 4.38
N SER A 553 10.96 16.12 4.94
CA SER A 553 10.48 14.88 5.57
C SER A 553 9.93 13.86 4.56
N VAL A 554 9.65 14.29 3.33
CA VAL A 554 9.09 13.46 2.27
C VAL A 554 10.22 12.81 1.46
N PRO A 555 10.17 11.48 1.22
CA PRO A 555 11.14 10.79 0.37
C PRO A 555 11.27 11.43 -1.01
N LEU A 556 12.51 11.47 -1.54
CA LEU A 556 12.83 12.10 -2.84
C LEU A 556 11.94 11.61 -4.00
N HIS A 557 11.47 10.36 -3.97
CA HIS A 557 10.64 9.81 -5.05
C HIS A 557 9.21 10.39 -5.10
N LEU A 558 8.71 10.93 -3.97
CA LEU A 558 7.37 11.51 -3.82
C LEU A 558 7.36 13.04 -3.93
N ARG A 559 8.51 13.68 -4.12
CA ARG A 559 8.66 15.15 -4.20
C ARG A 559 9.54 15.56 -5.38
N HIS A 560 9.62 16.87 -5.61
CA HIS A 560 10.60 17.42 -6.54
C HIS A 560 11.98 17.54 -5.88
N PRO A 561 13.08 17.43 -6.66
CA PRO A 561 14.43 17.59 -6.15
C PRO A 561 14.70 19.04 -5.71
N GLU A 562 15.34 19.20 -4.57
CA GLU A 562 15.75 20.48 -3.98
C GLU A 562 17.28 20.60 -4.07
N GLY A 563 17.80 20.76 -5.28
CA GLY A 563 19.23 21.01 -5.53
C GLY A 563 19.80 20.23 -6.71
N ASP A 564 21.03 20.57 -7.09
CA ASP A 564 21.70 20.01 -8.26
C ASP A 564 22.07 18.52 -8.08
N ILE A 565 22.41 18.11 -6.85
CA ILE A 565 22.75 16.72 -6.52
C ILE A 565 21.54 15.81 -6.71
N GLU A 566 20.40 16.17 -6.11
CA GLU A 566 19.15 15.40 -6.24
C GLU A 566 18.64 15.40 -7.68
N THR A 567 18.73 16.54 -8.37
CA THR A 567 18.38 16.65 -9.79
C THR A 567 19.26 15.73 -10.65
N THR A 568 20.55 15.65 -10.35
CA THR A 568 21.49 14.77 -11.04
C THR A 568 21.11 13.31 -10.82
N LYS A 569 20.85 12.89 -9.57
CA LYS A 569 20.41 11.52 -9.25
C LYS A 569 19.12 11.13 -9.99
N ILE A 570 18.11 11.99 -10.00
CA ILE A 570 16.86 11.75 -10.73
C ILE A 570 17.12 11.61 -12.23
N ASN A 571 17.94 12.47 -12.83
CA ASN A 571 18.25 12.38 -14.27
C ASN A 571 19.05 11.11 -14.62
N MET A 572 19.96 10.65 -13.74
CA MET A 572 20.64 9.36 -13.89
C MET A 572 19.65 8.20 -13.86
N TYR A 573 18.74 8.19 -12.89
CA TYR A 573 17.71 7.18 -12.78
C TYR A 573 16.79 7.16 -14.01
N LEU A 574 16.30 8.33 -14.44
CA LEU A 574 15.43 8.46 -15.62
C LEU A 574 16.12 8.00 -16.90
N PHE A 575 17.43 8.26 -17.04
CA PHE A 575 18.21 7.73 -18.17
C PHE A 575 18.16 6.20 -18.22
N PHE A 576 18.39 5.52 -17.09
CA PHE A 576 18.33 4.05 -17.05
C PHE A 576 16.91 3.51 -17.24
N LEU A 577 15.92 4.14 -16.62
CA LEU A 577 14.52 3.76 -16.75
C LEU A 577 14.03 3.86 -18.20
N TYR A 578 14.22 5.00 -18.85
CA TYR A 578 13.78 5.20 -20.24
C TYR A 578 14.58 4.36 -21.23
N ARG A 579 15.87 4.10 -20.95
CA ARG A 579 16.66 3.13 -21.72
C ARG A 579 16.08 1.71 -21.59
N LYS A 580 15.66 1.30 -20.39
CA LYS A 580 15.00 0.01 -20.13
C LYS A 580 13.69 -0.12 -20.90
N ILE A 581 12.85 0.92 -20.89
CA ILE A 581 11.60 0.96 -21.65
C ILE A 581 11.85 0.86 -23.15
N ARG A 582 12.78 1.67 -23.68
CA ARG A 582 13.09 1.68 -25.12
C ARG A 582 13.60 0.33 -25.59
N TYR A 583 14.43 -0.35 -24.80
CA TYR A 583 14.89 -1.70 -25.10
C TYR A 583 13.74 -2.72 -25.12
N LEU A 584 12.79 -2.62 -24.18
CA LEU A 584 11.64 -3.53 -24.14
C LEU A 584 10.67 -3.31 -25.30
N LEU A 585 10.43 -2.06 -25.70
CA LEU A 585 9.42 -1.72 -26.72
C LEU A 585 9.97 -1.71 -28.16
N CYS A 586 11.27 -1.44 -28.35
CA CYS A 586 11.94 -1.36 -29.65
C CYS A 586 13.21 -2.23 -29.66
N LYS A 587 13.04 -3.55 -29.58
CA LYS A 587 14.16 -4.52 -29.53
C LYS A 587 15.02 -4.47 -30.79
N SER A 588 14.42 -4.17 -31.94
CA SER A 588 15.11 -4.08 -33.25
C SER A 588 16.27 -3.08 -33.27
N ASP A 589 16.23 -2.06 -32.42
CA ASP A 589 17.22 -0.97 -32.40
C ASP A 589 18.51 -1.34 -31.66
N PHE A 590 18.52 -2.47 -30.95
CA PHE A 590 19.64 -2.92 -30.12
C PHE A 590 20.30 -4.17 -30.72
N PRO A 591 21.64 -4.23 -30.75
CA PRO A 591 22.36 -5.46 -31.10
C PRO A 591 21.96 -6.64 -30.21
N SER A 592 21.85 -7.83 -30.79
CA SER A 592 21.41 -9.08 -30.13
C SER A 592 22.25 -9.49 -28.91
N ASP A 593 23.49 -8.99 -28.82
CA ASP A 593 24.46 -9.33 -27.76
C ASP A 593 24.34 -8.47 -26.48
N ILE A 594 23.42 -7.49 -26.44
CA ILE A 594 23.30 -6.56 -25.30
C ILE A 594 22.28 -7.07 -24.28
N ASP A 595 22.76 -7.55 -23.13
CA ASP A 595 21.91 -7.74 -21.95
C ASP A 595 21.77 -6.41 -21.18
N ILE A 596 20.52 -5.97 -20.98
CA ILE A 596 20.19 -4.72 -20.29
C ILE A 596 20.40 -4.80 -18.77
N ASN A 597 20.43 -6.02 -18.22
CA ASN A 597 20.66 -6.25 -16.80
C ASN A 597 22.15 -6.15 -16.43
N ILE A 598 23.03 -6.05 -17.44
CA ILE A 598 24.46 -5.82 -17.26
C ILE A 598 24.73 -4.31 -17.22
N TYR A 599 25.62 -3.89 -16.32
CA TYR A 599 26.00 -2.50 -16.19
C TYR A 599 26.58 -1.96 -17.51
N PRO A 600 26.09 -0.82 -18.03
CA PRO A 600 26.44 -0.38 -19.38
C PRO A 600 27.93 -0.21 -19.69
N LEU A 601 28.75 0.13 -18.70
CA LEU A 601 30.20 0.27 -18.92
C LEU A 601 30.91 -1.07 -19.10
N ASN A 602 30.36 -2.17 -18.57
CA ASN A 602 30.97 -3.49 -18.76
C ASN A 602 30.91 -3.91 -20.23
N ASN A 603 29.79 -3.64 -20.91
CA ASN A 603 29.61 -3.98 -22.33
C ASN A 603 30.47 -3.10 -23.26
N LEU A 604 30.80 -1.87 -22.85
CA LEU A 604 31.65 -0.94 -23.61
C LEU A 604 33.15 -1.23 -23.42
N ARG A 605 33.53 -1.88 -22.31
CA ARG A 605 34.90 -2.33 -22.03
C ARG A 605 35.22 -3.63 -22.77
N LYS A 606 35.04 -3.67 -24.10
CA LYS A 606 35.43 -4.83 -24.94
C LYS A 606 36.94 -4.91 -25.23
N LEU A 607 37.80 -4.51 -24.29
CA LEU A 607 39.26 -4.60 -24.43
C LEU A 607 39.86 -5.27 -23.19
N ASN A 608 40.19 -6.56 -23.36
CA ASN A 608 41.00 -7.42 -22.47
C ASN A 608 40.43 -7.60 -21.06
N GLU A 609 39.43 -8.48 -20.92
CA GLU A 609 39.04 -9.02 -19.62
C GLU A 609 40.15 -9.92 -19.09
N TRP A 610 41.01 -9.36 -18.25
CA TRP A 610 41.83 -10.15 -17.34
C TRP A 610 40.90 -11.04 -16.49
N LYS A 611 41.11 -12.36 -16.47
CA LYS A 611 40.34 -13.27 -15.61
C LYS A 611 41.20 -13.81 -14.48
N ILE A 612 40.60 -13.86 -13.29
CA ILE A 612 41.23 -14.46 -12.11
C ILE A 612 41.49 -15.94 -12.40
N GLY A 613 42.74 -16.36 -12.25
CA GLY A 613 43.19 -17.73 -12.48
C GLY A 613 43.75 -18.02 -13.87
N GLU A 614 43.65 -17.10 -14.84
CA GLU A 614 44.30 -17.25 -16.14
C GLU A 614 45.81 -16.96 -16.06
N HIS A 615 46.59 -17.71 -16.83
CA HIS A 615 48.02 -17.47 -17.02
C HIS A 615 48.18 -16.48 -18.18
N CYS A 616 48.74 -15.31 -17.90
CA CYS A 616 48.94 -14.28 -18.91
C CYS A 616 50.41 -13.94 -19.06
N GLY A 617 50.83 -13.72 -20.31
CA GLY A 617 52.15 -13.16 -20.60
C GLY A 617 52.18 -11.67 -20.30
N PHE A 618 53.08 -11.26 -19.41
CA PHE A 618 53.44 -9.86 -19.26
C PHE A 618 54.27 -9.48 -20.48
N GLY A 619 53.68 -8.77 -21.46
CA GLY A 619 54.39 -8.28 -22.65
C GLY A 619 55.47 -7.23 -22.30
N ASN A 620 55.44 -6.04 -22.93
CA ASN A 620 56.34 -4.93 -22.58
C ASN A 620 55.94 -4.17 -21.30
N ARG A 621 55.08 -4.75 -20.44
CA ARG A 621 54.48 -4.06 -19.29
C ARG A 621 55.39 -4.15 -18.07
N THR A 622 55.56 -3.04 -17.35
CA THR A 622 56.40 -3.02 -16.16
C THR A 622 55.74 -3.83 -15.04
N CYS A 623 56.53 -4.65 -14.36
CA CYS A 623 56.08 -5.47 -13.24
C CYS A 623 56.86 -5.06 -11.99
N LEU A 624 56.14 -4.70 -10.92
CA LEU A 624 56.74 -4.41 -9.62
C LEU A 624 56.72 -5.63 -8.72
N ARG A 625 57.84 -5.88 -8.04
CA ARG A 625 57.95 -6.90 -7.00
C ARG A 625 57.38 -6.38 -5.67
N CYS A 626 56.45 -7.13 -5.06
CA CYS A 626 55.87 -6.81 -3.75
C CYS A 626 55.70 -8.06 -2.88
N TRP A 627 55.69 -7.90 -1.55
CA TRP A 627 55.30 -8.96 -0.62
C TRP A 627 53.90 -8.72 -0.10
N LEU A 628 53.01 -9.68 -0.32
CA LEU A 628 51.65 -9.66 0.20
C LEU A 628 51.65 -10.23 1.62
N LYS A 629 51.19 -9.45 2.60
CA LYS A 629 51.02 -9.90 3.99
C LYS A 629 49.68 -10.64 4.15
N GLU A 630 49.72 -11.96 4.16
CA GLU A 630 48.59 -12.83 4.54
C GLU A 630 48.85 -13.39 5.94
N GLY A 631 48.28 -12.76 6.97
CA GLY A 631 48.47 -13.17 8.38
C GLY A 631 49.88 -12.93 8.91
N LYS A 632 50.65 -13.99 9.20
CA LYS A 632 52.04 -13.93 9.70
C LYS A 632 53.11 -14.18 8.61
N SER A 633 52.69 -14.51 7.39
CA SER A 633 53.57 -14.87 6.27
C SER A 633 53.55 -13.79 5.18
N GLU A 634 54.73 -13.45 4.67
CA GLU A 634 54.92 -12.57 3.52
C GLU A 634 55.14 -13.39 2.26
N ILE A 635 54.19 -13.37 1.33
CA ILE A 635 54.26 -14.12 0.08
C ILE A 635 54.70 -13.19 -1.05
N LEU A 636 55.69 -13.61 -1.82
CA LEU A 636 56.21 -12.83 -2.95
C LEU A 636 55.20 -12.81 -4.11
N ARG A 637 54.82 -11.62 -4.58
CA ARG A 637 53.91 -11.42 -5.73
C ARG A 637 54.34 -10.25 -6.61
N TYR A 638 53.74 -10.15 -7.80
CA TYR A 638 54.01 -9.05 -8.74
C TYR A 638 52.76 -8.21 -9.00
N ILE A 639 52.94 -6.89 -9.12
CA ILE A 639 51.91 -5.95 -9.57
C ILE A 639 52.20 -5.61 -11.04
N ILE A 640 51.20 -5.79 -11.91
CA ILE A 640 51.30 -5.35 -13.32
C ILE A 640 50.86 -3.89 -13.43
N GLU A 641 51.59 -3.11 -14.22
CA GLU A 641 51.12 -1.81 -14.71
C GLU A 641 50.01 -1.98 -15.75
N ASP A 642 48.78 -1.60 -15.38
CA ASP A 642 47.63 -1.45 -16.27
C ASP A 642 46.93 -0.12 -15.96
N GLU A 643 46.42 0.56 -16.99
CA GLU A 643 45.83 1.89 -16.87
C GLU A 643 44.45 1.87 -16.19
N ASN A 644 43.78 0.70 -16.16
CA ASN A 644 42.40 0.53 -15.69
C ASN A 644 42.27 -0.42 -14.48
N PHE A 645 43.10 -1.45 -14.42
CA PHE A 645 43.01 -2.49 -13.38
C PHE A 645 44.25 -2.55 -12.50
N PHE A 646 44.02 -2.77 -11.21
CA PHE A 646 45.03 -3.17 -10.24
C PHE A 646 45.10 -4.68 -10.22
N ILE A 647 46.21 -5.25 -10.70
CA ILE A 647 46.35 -6.70 -10.90
C ILE A 647 47.52 -7.23 -10.07
N ILE A 648 47.27 -8.26 -9.26
CA ILE A 648 48.29 -9.01 -8.53
C ILE A 648 48.44 -10.39 -9.15
N VAL A 649 49.68 -10.78 -9.44
CA VAL A 649 50.00 -12.03 -10.15
C VAL A 649 51.01 -12.86 -9.37
N ASP A 650 50.80 -14.18 -9.39
CA ASP A 650 51.77 -15.19 -8.95
C ASP A 650 52.80 -15.42 -10.06
N PRO A 651 54.11 -15.31 -9.80
CA PRO A 651 55.11 -15.68 -10.79
C PRO A 651 55.07 -17.18 -11.11
N ASP A 652 54.99 -17.53 -12.38
CA ASP A 652 55.10 -18.92 -12.81
C ASP A 652 56.58 -19.34 -12.81
N ILE A 653 56.91 -20.46 -12.14
CA ILE A 653 58.31 -20.93 -12.01
C ILE A 653 58.83 -21.49 -13.36
N SER A 654 57.91 -21.78 -14.28
CA SER A 654 58.19 -22.53 -15.52
C SER A 654 58.47 -21.67 -16.75
N VAL A 655 57.98 -20.42 -16.82
CA VAL A 655 58.11 -19.54 -18.00
C VAL A 655 58.42 -18.10 -17.58
N MET A 656 59.51 -17.53 -18.11
CA MET A 656 59.81 -16.10 -17.89
C MET A 656 58.69 -15.21 -18.45
N ASN A 657 58.38 -14.13 -17.72
CA ASN A 657 57.34 -13.16 -18.04
C ASN A 657 55.90 -13.72 -18.11
N HIS A 658 55.60 -14.81 -17.41
CA HIS A 658 54.23 -15.31 -17.26
C HIS A 658 53.88 -15.49 -15.79
N GLY A 659 52.60 -15.32 -15.48
CA GLY A 659 52.11 -15.55 -14.14
C GLY A 659 50.60 -15.69 -14.08
N LYS A 660 50.14 -16.30 -12.99
CA LYS A 660 48.73 -16.58 -12.73
C LYS A 660 48.08 -15.42 -12.00
N ILE A 661 47.01 -14.86 -12.56
CA ILE A 661 46.35 -13.71 -11.95
C ILE A 661 45.59 -14.14 -10.70
N ILE A 662 45.95 -13.58 -9.55
CA ILE A 662 45.31 -13.91 -8.28
C ILE A 662 44.26 -12.87 -7.91
N TYR A 663 44.50 -11.61 -8.25
CA TYR A 663 43.59 -10.54 -7.86
C TYR A 663 43.48 -9.47 -8.94
N ILE A 664 42.25 -8.99 -9.15
CA ILE A 664 41.93 -7.91 -10.08
C ILE A 664 40.95 -6.98 -9.36
N ALA A 665 41.28 -5.69 -9.31
CA ALA A 665 40.35 -4.65 -8.87
C ALA A 665 40.40 -3.46 -9.83
N ASN A 666 39.29 -2.74 -9.98
CA ASN A 666 39.31 -1.47 -10.71
C ASN A 666 40.10 -0.43 -9.90
N LEU A 667 41.12 0.21 -10.50
CA LEU A 667 41.97 1.21 -9.86
C LEU A 667 41.19 2.39 -9.25
N ARG A 668 40.01 2.70 -9.80
CA ARG A 668 39.04 3.65 -9.23
C ARG A 668 38.78 3.42 -7.74
N ASN A 669 38.62 2.15 -7.36
CA ASN A 669 38.17 1.71 -6.04
C ASN A 669 39.31 1.45 -5.05
N VAL A 670 40.57 1.67 -5.47
CA VAL A 670 41.77 1.41 -4.67
C VAL A 670 42.27 2.73 -4.07
N GLU A 671 42.37 2.78 -2.74
CA GLU A 671 42.98 3.88 -1.99
C GLU A 671 44.29 3.41 -1.38
N ALA A 672 45.40 4.05 -1.77
CA ALA A 672 46.73 3.68 -1.32
C ALA A 672 47.23 4.63 -0.22
N THR A 673 47.50 4.10 0.97
CA THR A 673 48.09 4.84 2.09
C THR A 673 49.40 4.19 2.53
N VAL A 674 50.39 5.01 2.87
CA VAL A 674 51.63 4.50 3.47
C VAL A 674 51.37 4.27 4.95
N TYR A 675 51.83 3.14 5.48
CA TYR A 675 51.63 2.81 6.88
C TYR A 675 52.48 3.72 7.77
N ASN A 676 51.84 4.37 8.76
CA ASN A 676 52.47 5.42 9.57
C ASN A 676 53.72 4.98 10.35
N SER A 677 53.82 3.69 10.70
CA SER A 677 54.96 3.16 11.47
C SER A 677 56.03 2.47 10.61
N ASP A 678 55.77 2.19 9.32
CA ASP A 678 56.75 1.59 8.43
C ASP A 678 56.59 2.12 6.99
N PRO A 679 57.52 2.98 6.50
CA PRO A 679 57.46 3.58 5.17
C PRO A 679 57.66 2.56 4.03
N LYS A 680 58.01 1.30 4.34
CA LYS A 680 58.12 0.22 3.36
C LYS A 680 56.81 -0.52 3.11
N THR A 681 55.77 -0.25 3.91
CA THR A 681 54.47 -0.93 3.79
C THR A 681 53.42 0.02 3.19
N LEU A 682 52.79 -0.44 2.12
CA LEU A 682 51.65 0.20 1.48
C LEU A 682 50.37 -0.54 1.90
N VAL A 683 49.41 0.19 2.46
CA VAL A 683 48.07 -0.34 2.74
C VAL A 683 47.14 0.13 1.65
N LEU A 684 46.53 -0.82 0.96
CA LEU A 684 45.51 -0.60 -0.06
C LEU A 684 44.14 -0.86 0.56
N ALA A 685 43.33 0.17 0.69
CA ALA A 685 41.91 0.03 1.00
C ALA A 685 41.12 -0.07 -0.31
N ILE A 686 40.53 -1.23 -0.56
CA ILE A 686 39.73 -1.50 -1.77
C ILE A 686 38.27 -1.47 -1.39
N LYS A 687 37.54 -0.49 -1.92
CA LYS A 687 36.09 -0.35 -1.73
C LYS A 687 35.37 -1.37 -2.62
N GLN A 688 34.89 -2.45 -2.02
CA GLN A 688 33.92 -3.35 -2.64
C GLN A 688 32.52 -3.07 -2.07
N LYS A 689 31.48 -3.35 -2.86
CA LYS A 689 30.07 -2.93 -2.68
C LYS A 689 29.53 -2.85 -1.23
N LYS A 690 29.97 -3.71 -0.30
CA LYS A 690 29.58 -3.70 1.12
C LYS A 690 30.73 -3.90 2.13
N ASP A 691 31.92 -4.32 1.70
CA ASP A 691 33.08 -4.56 2.57
C ASP A 691 34.31 -3.83 2.03
N SER A 692 35.06 -3.16 2.92
CA SER A 692 36.37 -2.62 2.60
C SER A 692 37.42 -3.70 2.82
N LEU A 693 38.00 -4.23 1.74
CA LEU A 693 39.15 -5.13 1.84
C LEU A 693 40.41 -4.29 2.03
N GLN A 694 41.15 -4.54 3.11
CA GLN A 694 42.47 -3.96 3.32
C GLN A 694 43.54 -4.97 2.93
N ILE A 695 44.35 -4.60 1.95
CA ILE A 695 45.51 -5.38 1.51
C ILE A 695 46.76 -4.63 1.95
N SER A 696 47.69 -5.30 2.65
CA SER A 696 48.98 -4.69 2.99
C SER A 696 50.11 -5.33 2.18
N LEU A 697 50.90 -4.47 1.54
CA LEU A 697 52.01 -4.81 0.65
C LEU A 697 53.31 -4.25 1.25
N SER A 698 54.31 -5.10 1.49
CA SER A 698 55.67 -4.67 1.81
C SER A 698 56.54 -4.58 0.54
N PHE A 699 57.46 -3.61 0.51
CA PHE A 699 58.41 -3.38 -0.59
C PHE A 699 59.87 -3.37 -0.08
N GLU A 700 60.84 -3.62 -0.98
CA GLU A 700 62.29 -3.66 -0.64
C GLU A 700 62.74 -2.32 -0.04
N ASP A 701 62.31 -1.23 -0.67
CA ASP A 701 62.72 0.14 -0.36
C ASP A 701 61.52 1.09 -0.27
N SER A 702 61.65 2.10 0.59
CA SER A 702 60.66 3.18 0.74
C SER A 702 60.44 3.96 -0.56
N GLN A 703 61.45 4.04 -1.44
CA GLN A 703 61.34 4.66 -2.76
C GLN A 703 60.40 3.88 -3.69
N ARG A 704 60.45 2.54 -3.68
CA ARG A 704 59.54 1.70 -4.48
C ARG A 704 58.12 1.71 -3.94
N CYS A 705 57.96 1.77 -2.62
CA CYS A 705 56.66 1.96 -1.96
C CYS A 705 56.03 3.31 -2.37
N ALA A 706 56.81 4.40 -2.32
CA ALA A 706 56.36 5.73 -2.75
C ALA A 706 56.04 5.79 -4.26
N TRP A 707 56.85 5.12 -5.10
CA TRP A 707 56.60 4.99 -6.53
C TRP A 707 55.29 4.25 -6.81
N ALA A 708 55.08 3.09 -6.17
CA ALA A 708 53.86 2.31 -6.30
C ALA A 708 52.61 3.11 -5.85
N LYS A 709 52.72 3.89 -4.77
CA LYS A 709 51.64 4.79 -4.35
C LYS A 709 51.33 5.85 -5.40
N ASN A 710 52.34 6.56 -5.89
CA ASN A 710 52.16 7.63 -6.88
C ASN A 710 51.61 7.08 -8.20
N MET A 711 52.07 5.89 -8.61
CA MET A 711 51.58 5.14 -9.77
C MET A 711 50.09 4.77 -9.62
N ILE A 712 49.69 4.25 -8.47
CA ILE A 712 48.27 3.92 -8.21
C ILE A 712 47.42 5.20 -8.19
N GLU A 713 47.90 6.29 -7.59
CA GLU A 713 47.18 7.57 -7.56
C GLU A 713 47.07 8.22 -8.95
N SER A 714 48.10 8.12 -9.79
CA SER A 714 48.07 8.63 -11.17
C SER A 714 47.15 7.79 -12.05
N HIS A 715 47.29 6.46 -12.01
CA HIS A 715 46.45 5.56 -12.80
C HIS A 715 45.00 5.54 -12.30
N ARG A 716 44.74 5.78 -11.02
CA ARG A 716 43.38 6.03 -10.50
C ARG A 716 42.73 7.27 -11.11
N LYS A 717 43.49 8.35 -11.37
CA LYS A 717 42.96 9.53 -12.08
C LYS A 717 42.71 9.23 -13.56
N VAL A 718 43.60 8.48 -14.19
CA VAL A 718 43.46 8.04 -15.60
C VAL A 718 42.23 7.15 -15.76
N SER A 719 42.11 6.09 -14.95
CA SER A 719 40.96 5.19 -14.92
C SER A 719 39.63 5.92 -14.70
N LYS A 720 39.59 6.91 -13.80
CA LYS A 720 38.39 7.77 -13.62
C LYS A 720 38.04 8.56 -14.88
N ASN A 721 39.03 9.17 -15.51
CA ASN A 721 38.82 9.95 -16.73
C ASN A 721 38.41 9.05 -17.91
N LEU A 722 38.91 7.81 -17.96
CA LEU A 722 38.50 6.79 -18.92
C LEU A 722 37.04 6.37 -18.70
N ASP A 723 36.62 6.14 -17.45
CA ASP A 723 35.22 5.84 -17.16
C ASP A 723 34.28 6.99 -17.53
N LEU A 724 34.67 8.23 -17.23
CA LEU A 724 33.90 9.42 -17.60
C LEU A 724 33.84 9.60 -19.13
N SER A 725 34.95 9.35 -19.84
CA SER A 725 34.98 9.45 -21.31
C SER A 725 34.17 8.34 -21.98
N LEU A 726 34.13 7.13 -21.40
CA LEU A 726 33.26 6.04 -21.84
C LEU A 726 31.78 6.39 -21.65
N ILE A 727 31.40 6.97 -20.50
CA ILE A 727 30.04 7.47 -20.28
C ILE A 727 29.70 8.56 -21.30
N GLN A 728 30.61 9.50 -21.54
CA GLN A 728 30.40 10.57 -22.53
C GLN A 728 30.20 9.99 -23.94
N THR A 729 31.05 9.05 -24.35
CA THR A 729 30.94 8.36 -25.65
C THR A 729 29.61 7.60 -25.78
N MET A 730 29.17 6.96 -24.70
CA MET A 730 27.88 6.29 -24.64
C MET A 730 26.73 7.30 -24.84
N LEU A 731 26.74 8.41 -24.12
CA LEU A 731 25.71 9.45 -24.24
C LEU A 731 25.69 10.08 -25.64
N ASP A 732 26.86 10.27 -26.26
CA ASP A 732 26.99 10.77 -27.63
C ASP A 732 26.41 9.81 -28.67
N SER A 733 26.67 8.50 -28.52
CA SER A 733 26.07 7.45 -29.36
C SER A 733 24.54 7.40 -29.24
N PHE A 734 24.00 7.55 -28.02
CA PHE A 734 22.55 7.66 -27.84
C PHE A 734 21.99 8.91 -28.51
N GLU A 735 22.63 10.07 -28.37
CA GLU A 735 22.16 11.30 -29.02
C GLU A 735 22.22 11.22 -30.56
N SER A 736 23.22 10.56 -31.15
CA SER A 736 23.28 10.37 -32.61
C SER A 736 22.20 9.42 -33.11
N ASN A 737 21.99 8.29 -32.43
CA ASN A 737 20.98 7.30 -32.84
C ASN A 737 19.56 7.87 -32.73
N LEU A 738 19.30 8.74 -31.75
CA LEU A 738 18.01 9.42 -31.61
C LEU A 738 17.75 10.47 -32.71
N LYS A 739 18.79 11.04 -33.34
CA LYS A 739 18.64 12.01 -34.46
C LYS A 739 18.31 11.34 -35.79
N ILE A 740 18.75 10.10 -36.00
CA ILE A 740 18.56 9.38 -37.27
C ILE A 740 17.09 9.01 -37.49
N ILE A 741 16.32 8.84 -36.41
CA ILE A 741 14.91 8.43 -36.44
C ILE A 741 13.96 9.65 -36.61
N GLU A 742 14.45 10.88 -36.40
CA GLU A 742 13.65 12.12 -36.53
C GLU A 742 13.52 12.63 -38.00
N ASN A 743 14.39 12.16 -38.90
CA ASN A 743 14.38 12.47 -40.34
C ASN A 743 13.74 11.33 -41.14
#